data_AF-A0A1V5Y4V6-F1
#
_entry.id   AF-A0A1V5Y4V6-F1
#
_cell.length_a   1.000
_cell.length_b   1.000
_cell.length_c   1.000
_cell.angle_alpha   90.00
_cell.angle_beta   90.00
_cell.angle_gamma   90.00
#
_symmetry.space_group_name_H-M   'P 1'
#
loop_
_entity.id
_entity.type
_entity.pdbx_description
1 polymer ?
#
loop_
_entity_poly.entity_id
_entity_poly.type
_entity_poly.pdbx_seq_one_letter_code
_entity_poly.pdbx_strand_id
1 'polypeptide(L)'
;MKRCFFIGTILLLALMFSLNVSAQNEREMLRFEPEDSLEDIRFKIEQNGYDFEVEHNRIFDMAPEEKKAFFSRKAPAIKKEFARDEDLGPLASHLGMALPAAFDWRNHNGHSYIGAIRDQGNCGSCYAFGAAAAAEGAWNAAQGLYDANCSDFSEAFIAFCLSQYYDGFYGCEGADYDYEELDAIVKYGLPAETAFPYKDTLSSCLSTSWNAPRVPFKSWHRIPCGDIDAIKTAIMTYGVVDAAVDAGTAFEAYKSGVYNDTNTGCPDRPCYYTDTNHAIALVGWNDAGDAENKGYWILRNSWGDSWGEGGYMKIRYRAARVSCEACYLVAYTGATPTPQPTPAALEAANLAELRAQSGYAGAIVVKGTVAVTLGTGGLNATRRQFCVQDTSGADGQTAILVDDPSGVFPFSVAIGDTLTGLAGTLNVYQGLLQLTPVVAEVVKGNGTPPEPLLLHPGITKFDTIESELIRINGADIAETGIWKASTNYTITTPTNLAVKYIRIERNCPLVGEPIPQGAFDVVGIAIEFNGDYEIEPRLKSDIIINGSPTATPLPTGTPGPTPIEPKAGEIIINEIDYDDPDTDNHSFIELKNAGNHAIDLSALEIVFLNNSATDIYGVYQPRPNRLQPGAYRVFITTQDSASLTSPSFEIMTGIPLIQNGRNDGVYLRLKNSPTTIIDSVCYAGSTAHPENSPDSGNAGTDSKTLEKMSLSRYPDGKDTGVNDDDFALKPATPEASNDTSTTPTATPTPTPTPTPTPTTTSSPTPTPAPTATPSSSPVPPAAGDLVINEIDYDDAAADDQSFIELKNVSDKYIDLTSIEIVLLNNSPTAIYGTYQPKTPWLAPGKYFVLGTVLDSAGVADKVNETMQGVNSIQNGPNDGVYIRLKSAPATIIDSVCYEGETAHPAGSPDSGNAGTDSNTADNQSLSRFPDGKDTGNNAADFAVMDSTPGAANGAATPTPIHTPAPTLTPTQTPTQTPTATPTATPIPTPSQSATPTPTATPAIIHVDGLLLR
;
A
#
# COMPACT_ATOMS: atom_id res chain seq x y z
N MET A 1 -75.94 -39.28 27.99
CA MET A 1 -75.43 -39.73 26.67
C MET A 1 -75.31 -38.56 25.69
N LYS A 2 -76.32 -38.20 24.86
CA LYS A 2 -76.15 -37.23 23.75
C LYS A 2 -75.47 -35.89 24.11
N ARG A 3 -75.77 -35.25 25.26
CA ARG A 3 -75.07 -34.01 25.69
C ARG A 3 -73.59 -34.22 26.07
N CYS A 4 -73.23 -35.36 26.64
CA CYS A 4 -71.84 -35.65 27.04
C CYS A 4 -70.94 -35.83 25.81
N PHE A 5 -71.47 -36.48 24.75
CA PHE A 5 -70.76 -36.65 23.49
C PHE A 5 -70.44 -35.30 22.84
N PHE A 6 -71.43 -34.42 22.74
CA PHE A 6 -71.27 -33.10 22.09
C PHE A 6 -70.24 -32.20 22.79
N ILE A 7 -70.22 -32.20 24.14
CA ILE A 7 -69.21 -31.47 24.93
C ILE A 7 -67.83 -32.11 24.77
N GLY A 8 -67.75 -33.45 24.74
CA GLY A 8 -66.50 -34.18 24.49
C GLY A 8 -65.90 -33.88 23.12
N THR A 9 -66.73 -33.85 22.06
CA THR A 9 -66.26 -33.50 20.70
C THR A 9 -65.80 -32.05 20.61
N ILE A 10 -66.47 -31.11 21.28
CA ILE A 10 -66.04 -29.71 21.32
C ILE A 10 -64.73 -29.55 22.11
N LEU A 11 -64.56 -30.23 23.25
CA LEU A 11 -63.27 -30.21 23.96
C LEU A 11 -62.15 -30.86 23.14
N LEU A 12 -62.42 -31.95 22.41
CA LEU A 12 -61.39 -32.62 21.61
C LEU A 12 -60.98 -31.76 20.39
N LEU A 13 -61.96 -31.11 19.74
CA LEU A 13 -61.69 -30.14 18.67
C LEU A 13 -60.95 -28.90 19.18
N ALA A 14 -61.33 -28.37 20.36
CA ALA A 14 -60.63 -27.26 20.99
C ALA A 14 -59.19 -27.65 21.36
N LEU A 15 -58.97 -28.84 21.93
CA LEU A 15 -57.64 -29.33 22.28
C LEU A 15 -56.78 -29.58 21.04
N MET A 16 -57.34 -30.10 19.95
CA MET A 16 -56.62 -30.24 18.68
C MET A 16 -56.38 -28.89 17.98
N PHE A 17 -57.24 -27.89 18.16
CA PHE A 17 -56.93 -26.52 17.74
C PHE A 17 -55.80 -25.93 18.60
N SER A 18 -55.81 -26.10 19.93
CA SER A 18 -54.73 -25.65 20.81
C SER A 18 -53.40 -26.33 20.47
N LEU A 19 -53.40 -27.64 20.22
CA LEU A 19 -52.20 -28.41 19.87
C LEU A 19 -51.69 -28.13 18.46
N ASN A 20 -52.56 -27.80 17.49
CA ASN A 20 -52.13 -27.37 16.16
C ASN A 20 -51.71 -25.89 16.12
N VAL A 21 -52.13 -25.06 17.08
CA VAL A 21 -51.72 -23.65 17.20
C VAL A 21 -50.42 -23.51 18.00
N SER A 22 -50.20 -24.30 19.06
CA SER A 22 -48.88 -24.40 19.72
C SER A 22 -47.88 -25.30 18.97
N ALA A 23 -48.22 -25.70 17.75
CA ALA A 23 -47.35 -26.36 16.77
C ALA A 23 -47.48 -25.70 15.38
N GLN A 24 -47.81 -24.39 15.35
CA GLN A 24 -47.20 -23.54 14.34
C GLN A 24 -45.70 -23.57 14.61
N ASN A 25 -44.90 -23.95 13.61
CA ASN A 25 -43.45 -23.96 13.75
C ASN A 25 -42.98 -22.58 14.24
N GLU A 26 -42.17 -22.55 15.29
CA GLU A 26 -41.13 -21.52 15.38
C GLU A 26 -40.23 -21.76 14.16
N ARG A 27 -40.54 -21.07 13.05
CA ARG A 27 -39.76 -21.18 11.82
C ARG A 27 -38.43 -20.50 12.13
N GLU A 28 -37.38 -21.31 12.25
CA GLU A 28 -36.04 -20.83 12.53
C GLU A 28 -35.66 -19.79 11.49
N MET A 29 -35.43 -18.56 11.96
CA MET A 29 -35.22 -17.40 11.10
C MET A 29 -33.88 -17.58 10.39
N LEU A 30 -33.90 -17.62 9.06
CA LEU A 30 -32.71 -17.84 8.26
C LEU A 30 -31.80 -16.63 8.39
N ARG A 31 -30.64 -16.83 9.03
CA ARG A 31 -29.61 -15.79 9.18
C ARG A 31 -28.95 -15.50 7.84
N PHE A 32 -28.65 -14.22 7.60
CA PHE A 32 -27.81 -13.82 6.48
C PHE A 32 -26.34 -14.10 6.82
N GLU A 33 -25.64 -14.84 5.97
CA GLU A 33 -24.26 -15.27 6.18
C GLU A 33 -23.35 -14.61 5.13
N PRO A 34 -22.07 -14.29 5.43
CA PRO A 34 -21.23 -13.43 4.59
C PRO A 34 -21.13 -13.83 3.11
N GLU A 35 -21.18 -15.13 2.83
CA GLU A 35 -21.10 -15.77 1.52
C GLU A 35 -22.42 -15.83 0.73
N ASP A 36 -23.55 -15.37 1.29
CA ASP A 36 -24.84 -15.36 0.58
C ASP A 36 -24.78 -14.57 -0.73
N SER A 37 -25.25 -15.18 -1.83
CA SER A 37 -25.52 -14.45 -3.05
C SER A 37 -26.80 -13.62 -2.93
N LEU A 38 -27.01 -12.70 -3.87
CA LEU A 38 -28.14 -11.79 -3.87
C LEU A 38 -29.50 -12.54 -3.94
N GLU A 39 -29.53 -13.68 -4.64
CA GLU A 39 -30.67 -14.60 -4.72
C GLU A 39 -30.97 -15.26 -3.37
N ASP A 40 -29.93 -15.52 -2.57
CA ASP A 40 -30.04 -16.21 -1.28
C ASP A 40 -30.54 -15.25 -0.22
N ILE A 41 -30.06 -14.01 -0.24
CA ILE A 41 -30.60 -12.91 0.57
C ILE A 41 -32.09 -12.71 0.24
N ARG A 42 -32.48 -12.70 -1.04
CA ARG A 42 -33.89 -12.60 -1.48
C ARG A 42 -34.73 -13.78 -0.98
N PHE A 43 -34.23 -15.00 -1.08
CA PHE A 43 -34.91 -16.19 -0.55
C PHE A 43 -35.06 -16.12 0.98
N LYS A 44 -34.01 -15.73 1.70
CA LYS A 44 -34.03 -15.57 3.17
C LYS A 44 -35.00 -14.46 3.61
N ILE A 45 -35.06 -13.34 2.90
CA ILE A 45 -36.07 -12.27 3.08
C ILE A 45 -37.49 -12.84 2.96
N GLU A 46 -37.79 -13.59 1.90
CA GLU A 46 -39.12 -14.21 1.70
C GLU A 46 -39.47 -15.21 2.81
N GLN A 47 -38.55 -16.12 3.15
CA GLN A 47 -38.82 -17.14 4.18
C GLN A 47 -38.97 -16.56 5.59
N ASN A 48 -38.27 -15.46 5.88
CA ASN A 48 -38.35 -14.73 7.15
C ASN A 48 -39.57 -13.78 7.21
N GLY A 49 -40.25 -13.53 6.10
CA GLY A 49 -41.33 -12.55 6.02
C GLY A 49 -40.86 -11.11 6.24
N TYR A 50 -39.65 -10.78 5.80
CA TYR A 50 -39.10 -9.42 5.87
C TYR A 50 -39.62 -8.54 4.72
N ASP A 51 -39.73 -7.24 4.98
CA ASP A 51 -40.35 -6.25 4.09
C ASP A 51 -39.32 -5.24 3.56
N PHE A 52 -38.27 -5.75 2.91
CA PHE A 52 -37.24 -4.95 2.24
C PHE A 52 -36.72 -5.60 0.96
N GLU A 53 -36.21 -4.77 0.05
CA GLU A 53 -35.61 -5.19 -1.22
C GLU A 53 -34.07 -5.10 -1.17
N VAL A 54 -33.41 -5.90 -2.02
CA VAL A 54 -31.95 -5.91 -2.18
C VAL A 54 -31.53 -5.95 -3.65
N GLU A 55 -30.42 -5.28 -3.99
CA GLU A 55 -29.81 -5.31 -5.32
C GLU A 55 -28.28 -5.19 -5.34
N HIS A 56 -27.66 -5.64 -6.44
CA HIS A 56 -26.24 -5.43 -6.75
C HIS A 56 -25.92 -3.94 -6.70
N ASN A 57 -24.89 -3.59 -5.93
CA ASN A 57 -24.41 -2.24 -5.76
C ASN A 57 -22.93 -2.29 -5.32
N ARG A 58 -22.22 -1.16 -5.44
CA ARG A 58 -20.78 -1.04 -5.14
C ARG A 58 -20.33 -1.70 -3.84
N ILE A 59 -21.16 -1.66 -2.79
CA ILE A 59 -20.79 -2.16 -1.46
C ILE A 59 -20.98 -3.68 -1.37
N PHE A 60 -22.09 -4.19 -1.90
CA PHE A 60 -22.32 -5.64 -2.00
C PHE A 60 -21.32 -6.32 -2.94
N ASP A 61 -20.99 -5.70 -4.08
CA ASP A 61 -20.10 -6.23 -5.12
C ASP A 61 -18.59 -6.04 -4.82
N MET A 62 -18.25 -5.45 -3.67
CA MET A 62 -16.87 -5.21 -3.21
C MET A 62 -16.14 -6.51 -2.84
N ALA A 63 -14.81 -6.59 -3.04
CA ALA A 63 -14.05 -7.80 -2.68
C ALA A 63 -14.00 -8.01 -1.14
N PRO A 64 -13.89 -9.25 -0.63
CA PRO A 64 -13.86 -9.51 0.82
C PRO A 64 -12.75 -8.76 1.58
N GLU A 65 -11.58 -8.62 0.96
CA GLU A 65 -10.42 -7.90 1.51
C GLU A 65 -10.66 -6.38 1.55
N GLU A 66 -11.33 -5.84 0.53
CA GLU A 66 -11.74 -4.44 0.47
C GLU A 66 -12.84 -4.15 1.52
N LYS A 67 -13.86 -5.01 1.63
CA LYS A 67 -14.90 -4.93 2.66
C LYS A 67 -14.29 -4.90 4.06
N LYS A 68 -13.28 -5.74 4.32
CA LYS A 68 -12.56 -5.80 5.61
C LYS A 68 -11.79 -4.52 5.95
N ALA A 69 -11.37 -3.73 4.97
CA ALA A 69 -10.77 -2.42 5.19
C ALA A 69 -11.81 -1.28 5.25
N PHE A 70 -12.92 -1.43 4.55
CA PHE A 70 -14.03 -0.46 4.46
C PHE A 70 -14.90 -0.44 5.73
N PHE A 71 -15.16 -1.62 6.31
CA PHE A 71 -15.86 -1.78 7.59
C PHE A 71 -14.91 -1.54 8.77
N SER A 72 -14.99 -0.33 9.32
CA SER A 72 -13.89 0.26 10.09
C SER A 72 -14.08 0.32 11.61
N ARG A 73 -15.22 -0.15 12.15
CA ARG A 73 -15.43 -0.20 13.60
C ARG A 73 -14.85 -1.50 14.19
N LYS A 74 -14.01 -1.39 15.23
CA LYS A 74 -13.24 -2.51 15.81
C LYS A 74 -13.23 -2.51 17.35
N ALA A 75 -13.02 -3.67 17.98
CA ALA A 75 -12.84 -3.71 19.43
C ALA A 75 -11.47 -3.13 19.85
N PRO A 76 -11.39 -2.31 20.92
CA PRO A 76 -10.11 -1.79 21.40
C PRO A 76 -9.24 -2.89 22.00
N ALA A 77 -7.91 -2.72 21.89
CA ALA A 77 -6.93 -3.67 22.42
C ALA A 77 -6.99 -3.80 23.96
N ILE A 78 -7.43 -2.75 24.66
CA ILE A 78 -7.71 -2.75 26.09
C ILE A 78 -9.09 -2.12 26.29
N LYS A 79 -10.07 -2.91 26.74
CA LYS A 79 -11.40 -2.41 27.13
C LYS A 79 -11.27 -1.56 28.39
N LYS A 80 -11.70 -0.29 28.33
CA LYS A 80 -11.70 0.65 29.46
C LYS A 80 -12.76 0.23 30.49
N GLU A 81 -12.38 0.15 31.77
CA GLU A 81 -13.35 -0.06 32.86
C GLU A 81 -14.12 1.24 33.13
N PHE A 82 -15.24 1.44 32.43
CA PHE A 82 -16.14 2.57 32.67
C PHE A 82 -16.74 2.51 34.08
N ALA A 83 -16.36 3.47 34.93
CA ALA A 83 -16.58 3.43 36.37
C ALA A 83 -18.01 3.84 36.81
N ARG A 84 -18.99 2.97 36.48
CA ARG A 84 -20.45 3.02 36.78
C ARG A 84 -21.32 3.89 35.88
N ASP A 85 -22.59 3.46 35.83
CA ASP A 85 -23.82 4.17 35.48
C ASP A 85 -23.71 5.22 34.36
N GLU A 86 -23.92 4.75 33.12
CA GLU A 86 -24.45 5.47 31.96
C GLU A 86 -24.58 7.00 32.14
N ASP A 87 -23.53 7.77 31.83
CA ASP A 87 -23.61 9.24 31.84
C ASP A 87 -24.41 9.76 30.65
N LEU A 88 -25.74 9.65 30.82
CA LEU A 88 -26.78 10.30 30.03
C LEU A 88 -26.59 11.81 29.92
N GLY A 89 -25.83 12.45 30.82
CA GLY A 89 -25.57 13.89 30.78
C GLY A 89 -26.85 14.73 30.76
N PRO A 90 -26.88 15.82 29.97
CA PRO A 90 -28.06 16.67 29.79
C PRO A 90 -29.35 15.96 29.32
N LEU A 91 -29.26 14.81 28.65
CA LEU A 91 -30.43 14.02 28.22
C LEU A 91 -31.26 13.51 29.40
N ALA A 92 -30.63 13.28 30.57
CA ALA A 92 -31.31 12.77 31.77
C ALA A 92 -32.48 13.66 32.26
N SER A 93 -32.46 14.97 31.98
CA SER A 93 -33.57 15.89 32.32
C SER A 93 -34.67 15.98 31.26
N HIS A 94 -34.51 15.30 30.12
CA HIS A 94 -35.44 15.28 28.99
C HIS A 94 -36.15 13.91 28.82
N LEU A 95 -35.65 12.85 29.45
CA LEU A 95 -36.29 11.53 29.45
C LEU A 95 -37.74 11.61 29.95
N GLY A 96 -38.63 10.90 29.25
CA GLY A 96 -40.07 10.93 29.52
C GLY A 96 -40.81 12.15 28.95
N MET A 97 -40.17 12.95 28.09
CA MET A 97 -40.89 13.94 27.27
C MET A 97 -41.89 13.26 26.30
N ALA A 98 -42.89 14.01 25.84
CA ALA A 98 -43.90 13.49 24.91
C ALA A 98 -43.35 13.37 23.49
N LEU A 99 -42.97 12.14 23.09
CA LEU A 99 -42.47 11.82 21.77
C LEU A 99 -43.61 11.67 20.73
N PRO A 100 -43.48 12.20 19.50
CA PRO A 100 -44.42 11.93 18.41
C PRO A 100 -44.24 10.52 17.83
N ALA A 101 -45.28 10.00 17.17
CA ALA A 101 -45.22 8.69 16.51
C ALA A 101 -44.31 8.65 15.26
N ALA A 102 -43.87 9.81 14.76
CA ALA A 102 -42.86 9.92 13.71
C ALA A 102 -42.15 11.28 13.81
N PHE A 103 -40.88 11.31 13.43
CA PHE A 103 -40.05 12.51 13.39
C PHE A 103 -38.94 12.32 12.35
N ASP A 104 -38.61 13.35 11.57
CA ASP A 104 -37.60 13.29 10.52
C ASP A 104 -36.92 14.66 10.36
N TRP A 105 -35.63 14.78 10.66
CA TRP A 105 -34.89 16.04 10.51
C TRP A 105 -34.75 16.49 9.04
N ARG A 106 -34.98 15.61 8.06
CA ARG A 106 -35.02 15.96 6.63
C ARG A 106 -36.29 16.75 6.27
N ASN A 107 -37.30 16.77 7.14
CA ASN A 107 -38.53 17.53 6.97
C ASN A 107 -39.11 17.94 8.34
N HIS A 108 -38.41 18.81 9.05
CA HIS A 108 -38.92 19.43 10.27
C HIS A 108 -39.60 20.77 9.92
N ASN A 109 -40.92 20.84 10.07
CA ASN A 109 -41.76 22.00 9.70
C ASN A 109 -41.64 22.46 8.23
N GLY A 110 -41.31 21.56 7.30
CA GLY A 110 -41.16 21.88 5.87
C GLY A 110 -39.73 22.22 5.42
N HIS A 111 -38.74 22.08 6.31
CA HIS A 111 -37.32 22.37 6.06
C HIS A 111 -36.43 21.16 6.43
N SER A 112 -35.30 20.99 5.73
CA SER A 112 -34.28 19.98 6.09
C SER A 112 -33.23 20.60 7.00
N TYR A 113 -32.95 19.96 8.14
CA TYR A 113 -31.84 20.31 9.04
C TYR A 113 -30.59 19.44 8.78
N ILE A 114 -30.66 18.56 7.77
CA ILE A 114 -29.61 17.64 7.34
C ILE A 114 -29.03 18.13 6.01
N GLY A 115 -27.71 17.97 5.83
CA GLY A 115 -27.00 18.24 4.58
C GLY A 115 -27.22 17.16 3.51
N ALA A 116 -26.38 17.19 2.47
CA ALA A 116 -26.38 16.17 1.42
C ALA A 116 -25.86 14.81 1.94
N ILE A 117 -26.11 13.75 1.17
CA ILE A 117 -25.42 12.46 1.37
C ILE A 117 -23.97 12.57 0.92
N ARG A 118 -23.10 11.78 1.55
CA ARG A 118 -21.66 11.72 1.36
C ARG A 118 -21.24 10.29 0.98
N ASP A 119 -20.06 10.16 0.39
CA ASP A 119 -19.43 8.88 0.04
C ASP A 119 -18.03 8.83 0.68
N GLN A 120 -17.80 7.84 1.53
CA GLN A 120 -16.51 7.60 2.18
C GLN A 120 -15.44 7.06 1.22
N GLY A 121 -15.83 6.66 0.00
CA GLY A 121 -14.93 6.09 -0.99
C GLY A 121 -14.35 4.75 -0.54
N ASN A 122 -13.13 4.42 -0.99
CA ASN A 122 -12.47 3.16 -0.64
C ASN A 122 -11.72 3.21 0.72
N CYS A 123 -12.21 4.00 1.67
CA CYS A 123 -11.54 4.29 2.95
C CYS A 123 -12.43 3.87 4.14
N GLY A 124 -11.83 3.19 5.13
CA GLY A 124 -12.48 2.82 6.39
C GLY A 124 -12.62 4.01 7.35
N SER A 125 -13.49 4.95 7.00
CA SER A 125 -13.67 6.24 7.70
C SER A 125 -15.11 6.49 8.16
N CYS A 126 -15.99 5.48 8.15
CA CYS A 126 -17.40 5.66 8.48
C CYS A 126 -17.68 6.30 9.86
N TYR A 127 -16.81 6.08 10.84
CA TYR A 127 -16.85 6.76 12.14
C TYR A 127 -16.79 8.28 12.00
N ALA A 128 -15.94 8.80 11.10
CA ALA A 128 -15.83 10.23 10.83
C ALA A 128 -17.10 10.78 10.17
N PHE A 129 -17.77 10.01 9.31
CA PHE A 129 -19.04 10.41 8.70
C PHE A 129 -20.22 10.35 9.68
N GLY A 130 -20.29 9.34 10.57
CA GLY A 130 -21.27 9.26 11.65
C GLY A 130 -21.15 10.44 12.62
N ALA A 131 -19.93 10.66 13.12
CA ALA A 131 -19.60 11.76 14.03
C ALA A 131 -19.80 13.15 13.39
N ALA A 132 -19.42 13.33 12.12
CA ALA A 132 -19.69 14.57 11.39
C ALA A 132 -21.19 14.79 11.17
N ALA A 133 -21.95 13.78 10.76
CA ALA A 133 -23.40 13.88 10.58
C ALA A 133 -24.14 14.21 11.89
N ALA A 134 -23.68 13.68 13.02
CA ALA A 134 -24.16 14.04 14.35
C ALA A 134 -23.79 15.48 14.71
N ALA A 135 -22.56 15.91 14.46
CA ALA A 135 -22.10 17.28 14.67
C ALA A 135 -22.87 18.30 13.83
N GLU A 136 -23.09 18.02 12.54
CA GLU A 136 -23.93 18.80 11.62
C GLU A 136 -25.34 18.95 12.18
N GLY A 137 -26.02 17.83 12.45
CA GLY A 137 -27.41 17.83 12.92
C GLY A 137 -27.58 18.52 14.26
N ALA A 138 -26.67 18.30 15.21
CA ALA A 138 -26.69 18.95 16.52
C ALA A 138 -26.46 20.46 16.43
N TRP A 139 -25.53 20.89 15.59
CA TRP A 139 -25.27 22.30 15.35
C TRP A 139 -26.44 22.98 14.62
N ASN A 140 -26.96 22.35 13.56
CA ASN A 140 -28.07 22.85 12.77
C ASN A 140 -29.35 23.00 13.61
N ALA A 141 -29.69 22.00 14.43
CA ALA A 141 -30.82 22.07 15.36
C ALA A 141 -30.63 23.17 16.44
N ALA A 142 -29.43 23.30 17.02
CA ALA A 142 -29.16 24.27 18.08
C ALA A 142 -29.03 25.74 17.60
N GLN A 143 -28.73 25.95 16.33
CA GLN A 143 -28.60 27.27 15.70
C GLN A 143 -29.81 27.67 14.84
N GLY A 144 -30.70 26.72 14.50
CA GLY A 144 -31.83 26.96 13.59
C GLY A 144 -31.40 27.06 12.13
N LEU A 145 -30.38 26.31 11.72
CA LEU A 145 -29.88 26.27 10.34
C LEU A 145 -30.57 25.15 9.56
N TYR A 146 -31.00 25.45 8.35
CA TYR A 146 -31.75 24.52 7.50
C TYR A 146 -31.62 24.85 6.00
N ASP A 147 -32.01 23.88 5.17
CA ASP A 147 -31.91 23.86 3.72
C ASP A 147 -30.49 24.24 3.24
N ALA A 148 -30.36 25.24 2.37
CA ALA A 148 -29.06 25.73 1.89
C ALA A 148 -28.18 26.45 2.95
N ASN A 149 -28.63 26.50 4.21
CA ASN A 149 -27.87 27.07 5.33
C ASN A 149 -27.36 26.01 6.31
N CYS A 150 -27.66 24.73 6.09
CA CYS A 150 -27.09 23.62 6.87
C CYS A 150 -25.56 23.74 6.90
N SER A 151 -24.96 23.52 8.07
CA SER A 151 -23.51 23.37 8.19
C SER A 151 -23.05 22.06 7.57
N ASP A 152 -21.82 22.09 7.07
CA ASP A 152 -21.17 21.07 6.26
C ASP A 152 -19.75 20.90 6.80
N PHE A 153 -19.48 19.82 7.56
CA PHE A 153 -18.26 19.67 8.36
C PHE A 153 -17.29 18.64 7.77
N SER A 154 -15.99 18.96 7.81
CA SER A 154 -14.95 18.11 7.20
C SER A 154 -14.78 16.78 7.94
N GLU A 155 -15.18 15.69 7.29
CA GLU A 155 -14.95 14.32 7.79
C GLU A 155 -13.46 13.96 7.69
N ALA A 156 -12.75 14.52 6.70
CA ALA A 156 -11.30 14.40 6.57
C ALA A 156 -10.54 15.02 7.75
N PHE A 157 -11.05 16.09 8.35
CA PHE A 157 -10.45 16.66 9.55
C PHE A 157 -10.53 15.69 10.74
N ILE A 158 -11.66 14.99 10.90
CA ILE A 158 -11.78 13.93 11.91
C ILE A 158 -10.78 12.81 11.58
N ALA A 159 -10.93 12.16 10.42
CA ALA A 159 -10.18 10.95 10.08
C ALA A 159 -8.65 11.16 10.05
N PHE A 160 -8.17 12.29 9.51
CA PHE A 160 -6.74 12.49 9.21
C PHE A 160 -6.05 13.56 10.06
N CYS A 161 -6.79 14.47 10.72
CA CYS A 161 -6.19 15.51 11.59
C CYS A 161 -6.41 15.26 13.09
N LEU A 162 -7.55 14.70 13.50
CA LEU A 162 -7.83 14.47 14.93
C LEU A 162 -7.21 13.17 15.45
N SER A 163 -7.06 12.15 14.59
CA SER A 163 -6.49 10.83 14.90
C SER A 163 -5.07 10.86 15.47
N GLN A 164 -4.24 11.85 15.11
CA GLN A 164 -2.88 11.97 15.65
C GLN A 164 -2.81 12.31 17.16
N TYR A 165 -3.95 12.46 17.85
CA TYR A 165 -4.04 12.77 19.28
C TYR A 165 -4.76 11.71 20.13
N TYR A 166 -5.17 10.58 19.52
CA TYR A 166 -6.04 9.58 20.12
C TYR A 166 -5.70 8.19 19.56
N ASP A 167 -5.46 7.22 20.43
CA ASP A 167 -5.10 5.85 20.01
C ASP A 167 -6.31 5.07 19.49
N GLY A 168 -7.53 5.51 19.81
CA GLY A 168 -8.78 4.83 19.45
C GLY A 168 -9.18 4.90 17.98
N PHE A 169 -8.69 5.86 17.18
CA PHE A 169 -9.10 5.99 15.77
C PHE A 169 -7.99 6.51 14.84
N TYR A 170 -7.91 5.94 13.63
CA TYR A 170 -6.80 6.19 12.72
C TYR A 170 -7.20 6.12 11.23
N GLY A 171 -7.41 7.29 10.60
CA GLY A 171 -7.54 7.43 9.15
C GLY A 171 -8.55 6.47 8.52
N CYS A 172 -8.09 5.71 7.53
CA CYS A 172 -8.85 4.65 6.84
C CYS A 172 -8.75 3.27 7.53
N GLU A 173 -8.01 3.13 8.63
CA GLU A 173 -7.96 1.90 9.43
C GLU A 173 -9.06 1.86 10.51
N GLY A 174 -9.88 2.91 10.59
CA GLY A 174 -11.07 2.92 11.42
C GLY A 174 -10.91 3.36 12.88
N ALA A 175 -12.02 3.29 13.60
CA ALA A 175 -12.17 3.66 15.00
C ALA A 175 -12.59 2.48 15.87
N ASP A 176 -12.26 2.54 17.15
CA ASP A 176 -12.68 1.55 18.13
C ASP A 176 -14.12 1.80 18.63
N TYR A 177 -14.52 1.06 19.66
CA TYR A 177 -15.84 1.19 20.29
C TYR A 177 -15.87 2.25 21.42
N ASP A 178 -14.75 2.92 21.73
CA ASP A 178 -14.66 3.93 22.80
C ASP A 178 -15.14 5.33 22.37
N TYR A 179 -15.27 5.62 21.06
CA TYR A 179 -15.72 6.89 20.47
C TYR A 179 -14.80 8.10 20.77
N GLU A 180 -13.47 7.90 20.75
CA GLU A 180 -12.50 8.97 21.00
C GLU A 180 -12.55 10.13 19.97
N GLU A 181 -13.12 9.90 18.78
CA GLU A 181 -13.41 10.93 17.78
C GLU A 181 -14.41 11.99 18.29
N LEU A 182 -15.34 11.61 19.18
CA LEU A 182 -16.29 12.54 19.79
C LEU A 182 -15.63 13.40 20.88
N ASP A 183 -14.68 12.82 21.64
CA ASP A 183 -13.81 13.60 22.53
C ASP A 183 -12.97 14.61 21.74
N ALA A 184 -12.44 14.20 20.58
CA ALA A 184 -11.67 15.07 19.71
C ALA A 184 -12.50 16.23 19.15
N ILE A 185 -13.75 15.98 18.72
CA ILE A 185 -14.70 16.99 18.25
C ILE A 185 -15.03 18.01 19.35
N VAL A 186 -15.28 17.55 20.58
CA VAL A 186 -15.54 18.45 21.72
C VAL A 186 -14.30 19.27 22.08
N LYS A 187 -13.11 18.67 22.04
CA LYS A 187 -11.84 19.32 22.43
C LYS A 187 -11.34 20.35 21.42
N TYR A 188 -11.43 20.07 20.11
CA TYR A 188 -10.79 20.87 19.06
C TYR A 188 -11.77 21.60 18.12
N GLY A 189 -13.02 21.12 18.04
CA GLY A 189 -14.03 21.60 17.10
C GLY A 189 -13.81 21.16 15.65
N LEU A 190 -14.81 21.37 14.79
CA LEU A 190 -14.77 20.99 13.37
C LEU A 190 -14.70 22.20 12.43
N PRO A 191 -13.84 22.17 11.39
CA PRO A 191 -13.88 23.13 10.30
C PRO A 191 -14.93 22.73 9.27
N ALA A 192 -15.33 23.68 8.41
CA ALA A 192 -16.20 23.36 7.28
C ALA A 192 -15.49 22.45 6.26
N GLU A 193 -16.23 21.56 5.61
CA GLU A 193 -15.74 20.64 4.57
C GLU A 193 -14.97 21.37 3.46
N THR A 194 -15.48 22.53 3.01
CA THR A 194 -14.79 23.42 2.05
C THR A 194 -13.38 23.86 2.44
N ALA A 195 -12.98 23.76 3.72
CA ALA A 195 -11.65 24.11 4.20
C ALA A 195 -10.67 22.92 4.26
N PHE A 196 -11.16 21.68 4.28
CA PHE A 196 -10.36 20.47 4.09
C PHE A 196 -11.21 19.36 3.42
N PRO A 197 -11.40 19.43 2.09
CA PRO A 197 -12.35 18.55 1.41
C PRO A 197 -11.97 17.08 1.46
N TYR A 198 -12.96 16.21 1.70
CA TYR A 198 -12.75 14.78 1.83
C TYR A 198 -12.27 14.11 0.54
N LYS A 199 -11.33 13.17 0.70
CA LYS A 199 -10.90 12.20 -0.31
C LYS A 199 -10.47 10.92 0.41
N ASP A 200 -10.86 9.77 -0.14
CA ASP A 200 -10.47 8.43 0.31
C ASP A 200 -8.98 8.09 0.08
N THR A 201 -8.28 8.93 -0.69
CA THR A 201 -6.84 8.84 -0.98
C THR A 201 -5.96 9.70 -0.06
N LEU A 202 -6.53 10.32 0.98
CA LEU A 202 -5.77 11.00 2.03
C LEU A 202 -5.19 9.99 3.03
N SER A 203 -3.96 10.24 3.48
CA SER A 203 -3.26 9.43 4.48
C SER A 203 -2.83 10.21 5.72
N SER A 204 -2.95 11.55 5.69
CA SER A 204 -2.46 12.43 6.75
C SER A 204 -3.14 13.80 6.70
N CYS A 205 -3.08 14.53 7.82
CA CYS A 205 -3.60 15.89 7.93
C CYS A 205 -2.90 16.85 6.96
N LEU A 206 -3.67 17.73 6.29
CA LEU A 206 -3.09 18.90 5.67
C LEU A 206 -2.90 20.03 6.69
N SER A 207 -1.68 20.55 6.73
CA SER A 207 -1.27 21.80 7.39
C SER A 207 -2.36 22.89 7.47
N THR A 208 -2.96 23.24 6.34
CA THR A 208 -3.93 24.31 6.19
C THR A 208 -5.25 24.05 6.90
N SER A 209 -5.59 22.81 7.19
CA SER A 209 -6.85 22.41 7.84
C SER A 209 -6.94 22.93 9.29
N TRP A 210 -5.80 23.06 9.98
CA TRP A 210 -5.73 23.68 11.32
C TRP A 210 -5.84 25.21 11.30
N ASN A 211 -5.61 25.82 10.14
CA ASN A 211 -5.78 27.27 9.95
C ASN A 211 -7.25 27.65 9.74
N ALA A 212 -8.11 26.69 9.38
CA ALA A 212 -9.54 26.91 9.21
C ALA A 212 -10.23 27.28 10.55
N PRO A 213 -11.21 28.20 10.56
CA PRO A 213 -12.07 28.46 11.71
C PRO A 213 -12.85 27.19 12.09
N ARG A 214 -12.84 26.81 13.37
CA ARG A 214 -13.54 25.60 13.88
C ARG A 214 -14.72 25.93 14.78
N VAL A 215 -15.78 25.14 14.65
CA VAL A 215 -17.00 25.16 15.46
C VAL A 215 -16.83 24.24 16.67
N PRO A 216 -16.90 24.74 17.91
CA PRO A 216 -16.75 23.93 19.13
C PRO A 216 -18.08 23.32 19.59
N PHE A 217 -17.99 22.17 20.27
CA PHE A 217 -19.10 21.51 20.97
C PHE A 217 -18.89 21.56 22.49
N LYS A 218 -19.92 21.30 23.30
CA LYS A 218 -19.85 21.39 24.78
C LYS A 218 -19.42 20.08 25.42
N SER A 219 -20.02 18.98 24.97
CA SER A 219 -19.82 17.61 25.43
C SER A 219 -20.44 16.64 24.42
N TRP A 220 -20.12 15.36 24.57
CA TRP A 220 -20.84 14.24 23.97
C TRP A 220 -21.20 13.25 25.08
N HIS A 221 -22.20 12.41 24.87
CA HIS A 221 -22.66 11.43 25.85
C HIS A 221 -23.20 10.16 25.17
N ARG A 222 -23.06 9.01 25.83
CA ARG A 222 -23.64 7.74 25.38
C ARG A 222 -25.11 7.62 25.80
N ILE A 223 -25.87 6.88 24.99
CA ILE A 223 -27.28 6.57 25.25
C ILE A 223 -27.38 5.12 25.79
N PRO A 224 -28.23 4.83 26.80
CA PRO A 224 -28.38 3.50 27.38
C PRO A 224 -28.69 2.38 26.38
N CYS A 225 -28.06 1.23 26.59
CA CYS A 225 -28.15 0.03 25.77
C CYS A 225 -29.60 -0.38 25.46
N GLY A 226 -30.00 -0.26 24.19
CA GLY A 226 -31.30 -0.67 23.68
C GLY A 226 -32.48 0.22 24.09
N ASP A 227 -32.24 1.43 24.59
CA ASP A 227 -33.26 2.39 25.03
C ASP A 227 -33.74 3.27 23.86
N ILE A 228 -34.79 2.77 23.20
CA ILE A 228 -35.40 3.41 22.02
C ILE A 228 -35.96 4.80 22.37
N ASP A 229 -36.57 4.98 23.54
CA ASP A 229 -37.16 6.27 23.92
C ASP A 229 -36.08 7.29 24.29
N ALA A 230 -34.96 6.88 24.89
CA ALA A 230 -33.79 7.74 25.08
C ALA A 230 -33.17 8.19 23.74
N ILE A 231 -33.03 7.27 22.75
CA ILE A 231 -32.54 7.63 21.40
C ILE A 231 -33.50 8.63 20.72
N LYS A 232 -34.82 8.38 20.75
CA LYS A 232 -35.83 9.34 20.23
C LYS A 232 -35.75 10.71 20.92
N THR A 233 -35.60 10.71 22.25
CA THR A 233 -35.43 11.93 23.06
C THR A 233 -34.17 12.70 22.65
N ALA A 234 -33.06 12.01 22.41
CA ALA A 234 -31.81 12.61 21.96
C ALA A 234 -31.96 13.23 20.56
N ILE A 235 -32.59 12.53 19.61
CA ILE A 235 -32.85 13.05 18.26
C ILE A 235 -33.67 14.35 18.30
N MET A 236 -34.74 14.42 19.11
CA MET A 236 -35.53 15.65 19.23
C MET A 236 -34.82 16.79 19.96
N THR A 237 -34.00 16.48 20.97
CA THR A 237 -33.44 17.49 21.88
C THR A 237 -32.09 18.02 21.40
N TYR A 238 -31.30 17.17 20.75
CA TYR A 238 -29.89 17.44 20.40
C TYR A 238 -29.56 17.23 18.92
N GLY A 239 -30.53 16.95 18.05
CA GLY A 239 -30.31 16.90 16.60
C GLY A 239 -30.10 15.47 16.08
N VAL A 240 -28.93 15.17 15.53
CA VAL A 240 -28.64 13.84 14.98
C VAL A 240 -27.85 13.01 15.98
N VAL A 241 -28.18 11.72 16.05
CA VAL A 241 -27.49 10.74 16.90
C VAL A 241 -26.50 9.96 16.03
N ASP A 242 -25.26 9.87 16.50
CA ASP A 242 -24.23 8.96 15.99
C ASP A 242 -24.55 7.56 16.54
N ALA A 243 -24.52 6.51 15.71
CA ALA A 243 -24.77 5.14 16.16
C ALA A 243 -24.04 4.11 15.30
N ALA A 244 -23.86 2.91 15.82
CA ALA A 244 -23.16 1.83 15.14
C ALA A 244 -24.09 0.66 14.77
N VAL A 245 -23.72 -0.06 13.71
CA VAL A 245 -24.43 -1.25 13.22
C VAL A 245 -23.48 -2.41 12.93
N ASP A 246 -24.04 -3.61 12.98
CA ASP A 246 -23.49 -4.87 12.51
C ASP A 246 -23.97 -5.11 11.06
N ALA A 247 -23.34 -4.41 10.13
CA ALA A 247 -23.69 -4.44 8.70
C ALA A 247 -23.11 -5.70 8.05
N GLY A 248 -23.95 -6.71 7.84
CA GLY A 248 -23.63 -7.88 7.02
C GLY A 248 -24.14 -7.78 5.58
N THR A 249 -23.93 -8.84 4.80
CA THR A 249 -24.27 -8.97 3.36
C THR A 249 -25.64 -8.40 2.95
N ALA A 250 -26.71 -8.63 3.73
CA ALA A 250 -28.04 -8.12 3.42
C ALA A 250 -28.22 -6.61 3.68
N PHE A 251 -27.41 -6.03 4.57
CA PHE A 251 -27.31 -4.59 4.78
C PHE A 251 -26.53 -3.96 3.62
N GLU A 252 -25.41 -4.56 3.20
CA GLU A 252 -24.64 -4.14 2.02
C GLU A 252 -25.53 -4.07 0.77
N ALA A 253 -26.32 -5.13 0.53
CA ALA A 253 -27.21 -5.26 -0.61
C ALA A 253 -28.49 -4.39 -0.53
N TYR A 254 -28.74 -3.66 0.56
CA TYR A 254 -30.02 -2.99 0.80
C TYR A 254 -30.38 -1.94 -0.27
N LYS A 255 -31.65 -2.02 -0.71
CA LYS A 255 -32.24 -1.11 -1.69
C LYS A 255 -33.34 -0.23 -1.10
N SER A 256 -34.40 -0.84 -0.55
CA SER A 256 -35.58 -0.11 -0.10
C SER A 256 -36.44 -0.93 0.86
N GLY A 257 -37.46 -0.30 1.47
CA GLY A 257 -38.31 -0.95 2.47
C GLY A 257 -37.72 -0.85 3.88
N VAL A 258 -38.10 -1.74 4.80
CA VAL A 258 -37.70 -1.69 6.21
C VAL A 258 -36.77 -2.86 6.57
N TYR A 259 -35.46 -2.59 6.58
CA TYR A 259 -34.42 -3.56 6.88
C TYR A 259 -34.60 -4.20 8.25
N ASN A 260 -34.48 -5.53 8.28
CA ASN A 260 -34.56 -6.34 9.50
C ASN A 260 -33.68 -7.59 9.39
N ASP A 261 -33.17 -8.08 10.52
CA ASP A 261 -32.34 -9.28 10.60
C ASP A 261 -32.56 -10.03 11.93
N THR A 262 -31.71 -11.02 12.19
CA THR A 262 -31.65 -11.78 13.45
C THR A 262 -30.76 -11.13 14.52
N ASN A 263 -29.91 -10.16 14.16
CA ASN A 263 -28.84 -9.63 15.02
C ASN A 263 -29.40 -8.52 15.93
N THR A 264 -30.36 -8.91 16.78
CA THR A 264 -31.25 -8.00 17.52
C THR A 264 -30.93 -7.81 19.00
N GLY A 265 -29.93 -8.53 19.52
CA GLY A 265 -29.51 -8.48 20.92
C GLY A 265 -28.37 -7.49 21.16
N CYS A 266 -28.49 -6.70 22.23
CA CYS A 266 -27.33 -6.05 22.85
C CYS A 266 -26.75 -6.98 23.93
N PRO A 267 -25.42 -7.06 24.09
CA PRO A 267 -24.78 -7.81 25.16
C PRO A 267 -25.08 -7.22 26.55
N ASP A 268 -24.70 -7.95 27.60
CA ASP A 268 -24.89 -7.55 29.00
C ASP A 268 -24.34 -6.14 29.29
N ARG A 269 -25.04 -5.37 30.14
CA ARG A 269 -24.67 -3.98 30.42
C ARG A 269 -23.37 -3.89 31.25
N PRO A 270 -22.45 -2.96 30.92
CA PRO A 270 -22.54 -1.98 29.82
C PRO A 270 -22.15 -2.58 28.46
N CYS A 271 -23.00 -2.38 27.46
CA CYS A 271 -22.81 -2.89 26.10
C CYS A 271 -21.89 -2.02 25.23
N TYR A 272 -20.99 -1.22 25.82
CA TYR A 272 -20.07 -0.31 25.10
C TYR A 272 -19.02 -1.02 24.23
N TYR A 273 -19.11 -2.34 24.13
CA TYR A 273 -18.27 -3.21 23.33
C TYR A 273 -19.14 -4.25 22.60
N THR A 274 -20.22 -3.77 21.98
CA THR A 274 -21.10 -4.54 21.12
C THR A 274 -20.44 -4.69 19.76
N ASP A 275 -20.16 -5.93 19.35
CA ASP A 275 -19.58 -6.20 18.03
C ASP A 275 -20.46 -5.56 16.95
N THR A 276 -19.89 -4.57 16.28
CA THR A 276 -20.47 -3.70 15.25
C THR A 276 -19.30 -3.29 14.35
N ASN A 277 -19.53 -3.21 13.04
CA ASN A 277 -18.47 -3.04 12.04
C ASN A 277 -18.58 -1.72 11.24
N HIS A 278 -19.71 -1.03 11.36
CA HIS A 278 -20.01 0.20 10.63
C HIS A 278 -20.63 1.27 11.54
N ALA A 279 -20.39 2.55 11.20
CA ALA A 279 -20.94 3.72 11.91
C ALA A 279 -21.80 4.55 10.97
N ILE A 280 -22.93 5.05 11.50
CA ILE A 280 -24.04 5.64 10.76
C ILE A 280 -24.66 6.78 11.58
N ALA A 281 -25.63 7.50 11.01
CA ALA A 281 -26.33 8.57 11.72
C ALA A 281 -27.85 8.36 11.73
N LEU A 282 -28.48 8.46 12.89
CA LEU A 282 -29.94 8.37 13.07
C LEU A 282 -30.56 9.77 13.03
N VAL A 283 -31.35 10.05 11.98
CA VAL A 283 -31.93 11.38 11.69
C VAL A 283 -33.43 11.47 12.00
N GLY A 284 -34.05 10.37 12.43
CA GLY A 284 -35.49 10.30 12.67
C GLY A 284 -36.02 8.89 12.94
N TRP A 285 -37.33 8.75 13.06
CA TRP A 285 -38.03 7.47 13.24
C TRP A 285 -39.49 7.52 12.76
N ASN A 286 -40.10 6.35 12.66
CA ASN A 286 -41.55 6.19 12.53
C ASN A 286 -42.01 4.91 13.25
N ASP A 287 -42.95 5.04 14.19
CA ASP A 287 -43.55 3.92 14.91
C ASP A 287 -44.59 3.16 14.08
N ALA A 288 -45.24 3.84 13.12
CA ALA A 288 -46.31 3.28 12.28
C ALA A 288 -45.78 2.50 11.06
N GLY A 289 -44.74 1.68 11.27
CA GLY A 289 -43.95 1.08 10.19
C GLY A 289 -44.60 -0.10 9.46
N ASP A 290 -45.43 -0.90 10.12
CA ASP A 290 -45.93 -2.18 9.60
C ASP A 290 -47.17 -2.70 10.34
N ALA A 291 -47.75 -3.80 9.86
CA ALA A 291 -48.92 -4.45 10.44
C ALA A 291 -48.74 -4.94 11.89
N GLU A 292 -47.50 -5.05 12.38
CA GLU A 292 -47.16 -5.52 13.73
C GLU A 292 -46.72 -4.38 14.68
N ASN A 293 -46.74 -3.11 14.24
CA ASN A 293 -46.31 -1.92 15.01
C ASN A 293 -44.87 -2.03 15.58
N LYS A 294 -43.94 -2.60 14.82
CA LYS A 294 -42.53 -2.79 15.25
C LYS A 294 -41.64 -1.56 15.02
N GLY A 295 -42.13 -0.55 14.28
CA GLY A 295 -41.46 0.73 14.02
C GLY A 295 -40.15 0.63 13.22
N TYR A 296 -39.51 1.78 12.97
CA TYR A 296 -38.16 1.89 12.37
C TYR A 296 -37.46 3.22 12.69
N TRP A 297 -36.13 3.20 12.67
CA TRP A 297 -35.27 4.39 12.55
C TRP A 297 -35.10 4.82 11.09
N ILE A 298 -34.80 6.11 10.89
CA ILE A 298 -34.33 6.66 9.62
C ILE A 298 -32.82 6.85 9.74
N LEU A 299 -32.07 6.02 9.03
CA LEU A 299 -30.61 5.94 9.03
C LEU A 299 -30.06 6.69 7.81
N ARG A 300 -29.13 7.62 8.03
CA ARG A 300 -28.26 8.28 7.02
C ARG A 300 -26.96 7.46 6.94
N ASN A 301 -26.55 7.09 5.73
CA ASN A 301 -25.33 6.32 5.48
C ASN A 301 -24.27 7.16 4.74
N SER A 302 -23.04 6.63 4.66
CA SER A 302 -21.84 7.27 4.10
C SER A 302 -21.37 6.63 2.79
N TRP A 303 -22.26 5.97 2.04
CA TRP A 303 -21.93 5.14 0.86
C TRP A 303 -22.40 5.74 -0.47
N GLY A 304 -22.61 7.06 -0.52
CA GLY A 304 -23.17 7.76 -1.67
C GLY A 304 -24.70 7.68 -1.73
N ASP A 305 -25.29 8.50 -2.60
CA ASP A 305 -26.75 8.58 -2.81
C ASP A 305 -27.31 7.45 -3.70
N SER A 306 -26.43 6.66 -4.31
CA SER A 306 -26.78 5.48 -5.12
C SER A 306 -27.05 4.21 -4.31
N TRP A 307 -26.69 4.18 -3.01
CA TRP A 307 -27.00 3.08 -2.11
C TRP A 307 -28.32 3.33 -1.36
N GLY A 308 -29.13 2.27 -1.19
CA GLY A 308 -30.39 2.34 -0.46
C GLY A 308 -31.39 3.37 -1.01
N GLU A 309 -32.18 3.95 -0.12
CA GLU A 309 -33.22 4.93 -0.44
C GLU A 309 -32.65 6.35 -0.59
N GLY A 310 -31.71 6.52 -1.53
CA GLY A 310 -31.04 7.80 -1.76
C GLY A 310 -30.00 8.12 -0.70
N GLY A 311 -29.17 7.13 -0.30
CA GLY A 311 -28.21 7.20 0.81
C GLY A 311 -28.82 6.99 2.21
N TYR A 312 -30.10 6.59 2.28
CA TYR A 312 -30.81 6.33 3.52
C TYR A 312 -31.31 4.88 3.61
N MET A 313 -31.56 4.42 4.84
CA MET A 313 -32.23 3.15 5.13
C MET A 313 -33.33 3.36 6.17
N LYS A 314 -34.45 2.66 6.03
CA LYS A 314 -35.37 2.43 7.17
C LYS A 314 -34.94 1.13 7.85
N ILE A 315 -34.62 1.16 9.14
CA ILE A 315 -34.13 -0.02 9.87
C ILE A 315 -34.96 -0.25 11.14
N ARG A 316 -35.35 -1.51 11.41
CA ARG A 316 -36.09 -1.85 12.65
C ARG A 316 -35.27 -1.47 13.89
N TYR A 317 -35.96 -1.03 14.95
CA TYR A 317 -35.34 -0.50 16.17
C TYR A 317 -34.33 -1.42 16.89
N ARG A 318 -34.18 -2.69 16.49
CA ARG A 318 -33.17 -3.61 17.04
C ARG A 318 -32.32 -4.31 15.98
N ALA A 319 -32.65 -4.25 14.70
CA ALA A 319 -31.89 -4.94 13.65
C ALA A 319 -30.47 -4.38 13.51
N ALA A 320 -29.54 -5.20 13.03
CA ALA A 320 -28.09 -4.89 12.93
C ALA A 320 -27.52 -4.25 14.21
N ARG A 321 -28.05 -4.62 15.39
CA ARG A 321 -27.68 -4.07 16.71
C ARG A 321 -27.78 -2.52 16.84
N VAL A 322 -28.52 -1.85 15.95
CA VAL A 322 -28.54 -0.38 15.75
C VAL A 322 -28.84 0.51 16.98
N SER A 323 -29.46 -0.06 18.01
CA SER A 323 -29.79 0.67 19.26
C SER A 323 -28.90 0.28 20.44
N CYS A 324 -27.82 -0.47 20.22
CA CYS A 324 -26.91 -0.90 21.28
C CYS A 324 -25.83 0.15 21.56
N GLU A 325 -25.21 0.71 20.51
CA GLU A 325 -24.24 1.80 20.64
C GLU A 325 -24.74 3.04 19.89
N ALA A 326 -25.10 4.07 20.67
CA ALA A 326 -25.59 5.34 20.18
C ALA A 326 -25.09 6.48 21.09
N CYS A 327 -24.72 7.60 20.47
CA CYS A 327 -24.04 8.74 21.08
C CYS A 327 -24.68 10.06 20.58
N TYR A 328 -24.68 11.10 21.40
CA TYR A 328 -25.18 12.42 20.99
C TYR A 328 -24.22 13.55 21.39
N LEU A 329 -24.14 14.57 20.53
CA LEU A 329 -23.32 15.77 20.72
C LEU A 329 -24.16 16.94 21.25
N VAL A 330 -23.58 17.77 22.13
CA VAL A 330 -24.25 18.95 22.70
C VAL A 330 -23.65 20.23 22.13
N ALA A 331 -24.33 20.83 21.16
CA ALA A 331 -23.91 22.08 20.53
C ALA A 331 -24.11 23.34 21.41
N TYR A 332 -23.48 24.46 21.02
CA TYR A 332 -23.77 25.78 21.59
C TYR A 332 -25.05 26.36 20.99
N THR A 333 -25.78 27.12 21.81
CA THR A 333 -27.14 27.61 21.54
C THR A 333 -27.17 29.12 21.56
N GLY A 334 -27.68 29.75 20.51
CA GLY A 334 -27.63 31.21 20.34
C GLY A 334 -26.29 31.69 19.76
N ALA A 335 -25.98 32.98 19.96
CA ALA A 335 -24.86 33.66 19.31
C ALA A 335 -23.55 32.85 19.35
N THR A 336 -23.00 32.60 18.17
CA THR A 336 -21.85 31.73 17.92
C THR A 336 -20.69 32.07 18.87
N PRO A 337 -20.13 31.10 19.60
CA PRO A 337 -18.81 31.28 20.20
C PRO A 337 -17.85 31.75 19.10
N THR A 338 -17.00 32.73 19.38
CA THR A 338 -16.01 33.18 18.38
C THR A 338 -15.25 31.94 17.89
N PRO A 339 -15.27 31.64 16.57
CA PRO A 339 -14.69 30.39 16.05
C PRO A 339 -13.29 30.21 16.62
N GLN A 340 -12.97 28.99 17.06
CA GLN A 340 -11.66 28.69 17.63
C GLN A 340 -10.60 29.21 16.64
N PRO A 341 -9.79 30.21 17.03
CA PRO A 341 -8.81 30.75 16.11
C PRO A 341 -7.83 29.65 15.73
N THR A 342 -7.19 29.82 14.58
CA THR A 342 -5.93 29.13 14.29
C THR A 342 -5.05 29.19 15.54
N PRO A 343 -4.59 28.05 16.10
CA PRO A 343 -3.55 28.08 17.11
C PRO A 343 -2.36 28.82 16.49
N ALA A 344 -2.06 30.02 16.99
CA ALA A 344 -1.02 30.85 16.39
C ALA A 344 0.28 30.05 16.42
N ALA A 345 0.84 29.78 15.25
CA ALA A 345 1.86 28.76 15.09
C ALA A 345 3.01 29.01 16.06
N LEU A 346 3.24 28.07 16.96
CA LEU A 346 4.09 28.29 18.12
C LEU A 346 5.53 28.49 17.64
N GLU A 347 6.17 29.57 18.07
CA GLU A 347 7.53 29.88 17.62
C GLU A 347 8.53 29.24 18.59
N ALA A 348 9.30 28.26 18.09
CA ALA A 348 10.41 27.66 18.82
C ALA A 348 11.73 28.26 18.29
N ALA A 349 12.62 28.72 19.17
CA ALA A 349 13.89 29.30 18.76
C ALA A 349 14.84 28.25 18.15
N ASN A 350 14.75 27.01 18.60
CA ASN A 350 15.63 25.89 18.25
C ASN A 350 14.91 24.53 18.49
N LEU A 351 15.57 23.41 18.21
CA LEU A 351 15.00 22.07 18.40
C LEU A 351 14.88 21.68 19.89
N ALA A 352 15.69 22.25 20.78
CA ALA A 352 15.55 22.06 22.23
C ALA A 352 14.22 22.63 22.76
N GLU A 353 13.83 23.83 22.33
CA GLU A 353 12.52 24.41 22.64
C GLU A 353 11.38 23.65 21.95
N LEU A 354 11.60 23.13 20.74
CA LEU A 354 10.63 22.28 20.04
C LEU A 354 10.35 20.99 20.81
N ARG A 355 11.38 20.29 21.31
CA ARG A 355 11.24 19.07 22.14
C ARG A 355 10.39 19.31 23.39
N ALA A 356 10.46 20.51 23.97
CA ALA A 356 9.66 20.90 25.14
C ALA A 356 8.16 21.11 24.84
N GLN A 357 7.73 21.02 23.57
CA GLN A 357 6.33 21.15 23.13
C GLN A 357 5.69 19.81 22.72
N SER A 358 6.23 18.68 23.16
CA SER A 358 5.64 17.35 22.95
C SER A 358 4.20 17.32 23.50
N GLY A 359 3.21 17.26 22.59
CA GLY A 359 1.78 17.36 22.90
C GLY A 359 1.10 18.69 22.51
N TYR A 360 1.80 19.64 21.88
CA TYR A 360 1.16 20.83 21.29
C TYR A 360 0.41 20.48 20.00
N ALA A 361 -0.91 20.66 20.00
CA ALA A 361 -1.82 20.26 18.93
C ALA A 361 -1.97 21.30 17.79
N GLY A 362 -0.86 21.87 17.32
CA GLY A 362 -0.85 22.88 16.26
C GLY A 362 0.48 22.93 15.51
N ALA A 363 0.55 23.75 14.48
CA ALA A 363 1.80 24.01 13.77
C ALA A 363 2.81 24.72 14.68
N ILE A 364 4.07 24.29 14.63
CA ILE A 364 5.22 24.92 15.29
C ILE A 364 6.20 25.37 14.22
N VAL A 365 6.78 26.57 14.37
CA VAL A 365 7.79 27.11 13.46
C VAL A 365 9.13 27.21 14.19
N VAL A 366 10.12 26.44 13.74
CA VAL A 366 11.51 26.54 14.19
C VAL A 366 12.17 27.74 13.51
N LYS A 367 12.58 28.73 14.31
CA LYS A 367 13.24 29.95 13.84
C LYS A 367 14.74 29.78 13.61
N GLY A 368 15.37 28.85 14.34
CA GLY A 368 16.78 28.50 14.17
C GLY A 368 17.07 27.82 12.83
N THR A 369 18.35 27.83 12.44
CA THR A 369 18.84 27.01 11.34
C THR A 369 19.26 25.64 11.87
N VAL A 370 18.75 24.59 11.25
CA VAL A 370 19.07 23.18 11.58
C VAL A 370 19.87 22.55 10.44
N ALA A 371 20.73 21.58 10.73
CA ALA A 371 21.50 20.83 9.73
C ALA A 371 20.99 19.39 9.62
N VAL A 372 20.90 18.87 8.39
CA VAL A 372 20.51 17.49 8.09
C VAL A 372 21.66 16.55 8.47
N THR A 373 21.44 15.66 9.43
CA THR A 373 22.45 14.73 9.97
C THR A 373 22.40 13.35 9.34
N LEU A 374 21.21 12.90 8.91
CA LEU A 374 20.92 11.68 8.14
C LEU A 374 19.76 12.00 7.18
N GLY A 375 19.75 11.44 5.96
CA GLY A 375 18.59 11.55 5.05
C GLY A 375 18.39 10.28 4.24
N THR A 376 17.18 9.73 4.24
CA THR A 376 16.89 8.38 3.71
C THR A 376 16.02 8.37 2.45
N GLY A 377 15.52 9.54 2.00
CA GLY A 377 14.64 9.66 0.82
C GLY A 377 15.05 10.74 -0.19
N GLY A 378 15.30 10.34 -1.43
CA GLY A 378 15.42 11.24 -2.58
C GLY A 378 14.06 11.75 -3.10
N LEU A 379 14.05 12.52 -4.20
CA LEU A 379 12.83 13.09 -4.78
C LEU A 379 11.75 12.07 -5.20
N ASN A 380 12.13 10.80 -5.39
CA ASN A 380 11.25 9.74 -5.88
C ASN A 380 10.88 8.70 -4.80
N ALA A 381 11.15 8.98 -3.51
CA ALA A 381 10.76 8.10 -2.41
C ALA A 381 9.30 8.37 -1.98
N THR A 382 8.52 7.31 -1.75
CA THR A 382 7.09 7.39 -1.36
C THR A 382 6.85 7.88 0.07
N ARG A 383 7.90 7.97 0.89
CA ARG A 383 7.95 8.65 2.19
C ARG A 383 9.37 9.21 2.34
N ARG A 384 9.52 10.47 2.75
CA ARG A 384 10.85 11.10 2.91
C ARG A 384 11.15 11.38 4.38
N GLN A 385 11.99 10.54 4.97
CA GLN A 385 12.47 10.71 6.35
C GLN A 385 13.91 11.21 6.38
N PHE A 386 14.23 12.07 7.35
CA PHE A 386 15.57 12.58 7.59
C PHE A 386 15.70 13.17 9.00
N CYS A 387 16.89 13.06 9.61
CA CYS A 387 17.16 13.67 10.91
C CYS A 387 17.75 15.08 10.73
N VAL A 388 17.35 16.02 11.59
CA VAL A 388 17.93 17.37 11.66
C VAL A 388 18.35 17.71 13.08
N GLN A 389 19.41 18.52 13.20
CA GLN A 389 20.06 18.86 14.46
C GLN A 389 20.40 20.36 14.52
N ASP A 390 20.31 20.97 15.70
CA ASP A 390 20.55 22.40 15.88
C ASP A 390 22.00 22.79 15.48
N THR A 391 22.15 23.84 14.66
CA THR A 391 23.49 24.33 14.25
C THR A 391 24.16 25.25 15.27
N SER A 392 23.45 25.66 16.32
CA SER A 392 23.93 26.63 17.30
C SER A 392 23.45 26.32 18.73
N GLY A 393 24.33 25.75 19.55
CA GLY A 393 24.11 25.51 20.97
C GLY A 393 25.40 25.19 21.70
N ALA A 394 25.53 25.65 22.95
CA ALA A 394 26.59 25.20 23.86
C ALA A 394 26.12 24.08 24.81
N ASP A 395 24.80 23.99 25.03
CA ASP A 395 24.14 23.09 25.97
C ASP A 395 23.19 22.14 25.22
N GLY A 396 23.73 21.04 24.70
CA GLY A 396 22.97 20.00 23.97
C GLY A 396 22.82 20.28 22.46
N GLN A 397 23.13 19.28 21.64
CA GLN A 397 22.96 19.36 20.19
C GLN A 397 21.63 18.71 19.79
N THR A 398 20.52 19.30 20.21
CA THR A 398 19.20 18.67 20.05
C THR A 398 18.88 18.37 18.58
N ALA A 399 18.36 17.17 18.36
CA ALA A 399 17.87 16.71 17.06
C ALA A 399 16.40 16.26 17.11
N ILE A 400 15.82 16.07 15.93
CA ILE A 400 14.51 15.43 15.70
C ILE A 400 14.54 14.60 14.42
N LEU A 401 13.58 13.68 14.29
CA LEU A 401 13.18 13.16 12.98
C LEU A 401 12.26 14.17 12.29
N VAL A 402 12.44 14.36 10.98
CA VAL A 402 11.45 14.97 10.09
C VAL A 402 10.88 13.87 9.19
N ASP A 403 9.56 13.76 9.17
CA ASP A 403 8.83 12.82 8.32
C ASP A 403 7.95 13.61 7.34
N ASP A 404 8.35 13.62 6.07
CA ASP A 404 7.64 14.27 4.97
C ASP A 404 6.99 13.22 4.05
N PRO A 405 5.80 12.69 4.42
CA PRO A 405 5.06 11.73 3.61
C PRO A 405 4.37 12.38 2.40
N SER A 406 4.12 13.69 2.44
CA SER A 406 3.33 14.42 1.44
C SER A 406 4.17 15.14 0.38
N GLY A 407 5.50 15.06 0.46
CA GLY A 407 6.42 15.70 -0.49
C GLY A 407 6.50 17.22 -0.34
N VAL A 408 6.25 17.75 0.85
CA VAL A 408 6.11 19.20 1.14
C VAL A 408 7.36 20.00 0.75
N PHE A 409 8.56 19.46 0.92
CA PHE A 409 9.78 20.16 0.50
C PHE A 409 10.00 20.09 -1.02
N PRO A 410 10.11 21.24 -1.73
CA PRO A 410 10.25 21.28 -3.19
C PRO A 410 11.68 20.93 -3.69
N PHE A 411 12.51 20.35 -2.83
CA PHE A 411 13.92 19.99 -3.08
C PHE A 411 14.26 18.66 -2.42
N SER A 412 15.36 18.05 -2.84
CA SER A 412 16.01 16.96 -2.10
C SER A 412 16.81 17.52 -0.91
N VAL A 413 16.81 16.75 0.18
CA VAL A 413 17.70 16.95 1.33
C VAL A 413 18.79 15.89 1.37
N ALA A 414 19.98 16.27 1.82
CA ALA A 414 21.17 15.44 1.93
C ALA A 414 21.97 15.84 3.20
N ILE A 415 22.81 14.94 3.69
CA ILE A 415 23.62 15.17 4.90
C ILE A 415 24.52 16.39 4.70
N GLY A 416 24.40 17.39 5.59
CA GLY A 416 25.11 18.67 5.52
C GLY A 416 24.33 19.83 4.89
N ASP A 417 23.14 19.59 4.33
CA ASP A 417 22.20 20.67 4.04
C ASP A 417 21.80 21.37 5.35
N THR A 418 21.52 22.67 5.25
CA THR A 418 20.89 23.45 6.33
C THR A 418 19.48 23.88 5.92
N LEU A 419 18.56 23.86 6.87
CA LEU A 419 17.17 24.27 6.70
C LEU A 419 16.84 25.41 7.67
N THR A 420 16.20 26.46 7.18
CA THR A 420 15.71 27.59 7.98
C THR A 420 14.22 27.79 7.74
N GLY A 421 13.46 28.09 8.81
CA GLY A 421 12.01 28.25 8.75
C GLY A 421 11.24 26.93 8.74
N LEU A 422 11.84 25.84 9.24
CA LEU A 422 11.21 24.53 9.35
C LEU A 422 9.92 24.62 10.19
N ALA A 423 8.77 24.42 9.55
CA ALA A 423 7.47 24.41 10.19
C ALA A 423 6.85 23.01 10.10
N GLY A 424 6.21 22.54 11.17
CA GLY A 424 5.47 21.27 11.17
C GLY A 424 4.55 21.07 12.37
N THR A 425 3.74 20.01 12.36
CA THR A 425 3.10 19.46 13.57
C THR A 425 4.05 18.47 14.25
N LEU A 426 4.03 18.40 15.58
CA LEU A 426 4.75 17.38 16.33
C LEU A 426 3.88 16.15 16.57
N ASN A 427 4.45 14.98 16.29
CA ASN A 427 3.86 13.66 16.53
C ASN A 427 4.92 12.75 17.18
N VAL A 428 4.49 11.64 17.77
CA VAL A 428 5.40 10.61 18.33
C VAL A 428 5.13 9.29 17.61
N TYR A 429 6.18 8.62 17.13
CA TYR A 429 6.08 7.34 16.43
C TYR A 429 7.06 6.34 17.01
N GLN A 430 6.57 5.22 17.55
CA GLN A 430 7.38 4.20 18.24
C GLN A 430 8.28 4.72 19.39
N GLY A 431 7.92 5.87 19.98
CA GLY A 431 8.68 6.57 21.03
C GLY A 431 9.38 7.84 20.52
N LEU A 432 9.76 7.85 19.24
CA LEU A 432 10.51 8.93 18.59
C LEU A 432 9.65 10.17 18.32
N LEU A 433 10.11 11.33 18.81
CA LEU A 433 9.52 12.62 18.45
C LEU A 433 9.86 13.00 17.01
N GLN A 434 8.82 13.11 16.18
CA GLN A 434 8.91 13.48 14.77
C GLN A 434 8.15 14.77 14.46
N LEU A 435 8.65 15.54 13.50
CA LEU A 435 7.99 16.72 12.93
C LEU A 435 7.46 16.38 11.53
N THR A 436 6.16 16.57 11.31
CA THR A 436 5.51 16.43 10.00
C THR A 436 5.36 17.82 9.37
N PRO A 437 6.00 18.15 8.22
CA PRO A 437 6.09 19.52 7.72
C PRO A 437 4.76 20.17 7.33
N VAL A 438 4.63 21.48 7.59
CA VAL A 438 3.40 22.26 7.33
C VAL A 438 3.67 23.58 6.60
N VAL A 439 3.28 23.63 5.32
CA VAL A 439 3.47 24.77 4.38
C VAL A 439 4.93 25.07 4.03
N ALA A 440 5.23 25.23 2.74
CA ALA A 440 6.59 25.30 2.22
C ALA A 440 7.14 26.74 2.09
N GLU A 441 7.61 27.31 3.20
CA GLU A 441 8.53 28.49 3.19
C GLU A 441 9.97 28.12 3.62
N VAL A 442 10.29 26.82 3.75
CA VAL A 442 11.61 26.35 4.20
C VAL A 442 12.69 26.67 3.18
N VAL A 443 13.72 27.39 3.61
CA VAL A 443 14.90 27.70 2.81
C VAL A 443 15.98 26.66 3.06
N LYS A 444 16.39 25.95 1.99
CA LYS A 444 17.60 25.12 1.98
C LYS A 444 18.84 25.97 1.69
N GLY A 445 19.86 25.82 2.53
CA GLY A 445 21.22 26.31 2.31
C GLY A 445 22.25 25.19 2.44
N ASN A 446 23.51 25.49 2.15
CA ASN A 446 24.62 24.53 2.30
C ASN A 446 25.36 24.83 3.60
N GLY A 447 25.60 23.80 4.43
CA GLY A 447 26.41 23.92 5.65
C GLY A 447 27.42 22.79 5.79
N THR A 448 27.97 22.66 7.00
CA THR A 448 28.66 21.46 7.45
C THR A 448 27.77 20.73 8.46
N PRO A 449 27.72 19.38 8.46
CA PRO A 449 27.12 18.63 9.55
C PRO A 449 27.74 19.05 10.90
N PRO A 450 26.97 19.01 12.00
CA PRO A 450 27.51 19.28 13.32
C PRO A 450 28.49 18.18 13.77
N GLU A 451 29.40 18.52 14.69
CA GLU A 451 30.39 17.59 15.23
C GLU A 451 29.71 16.51 16.10
N PRO A 452 29.98 15.21 15.90
CA PRO A 452 29.25 14.13 16.57
C PRO A 452 29.47 14.15 18.09
N LEU A 453 28.38 14.03 18.86
CA LEU A 453 28.42 13.96 20.32
C LEU A 453 29.11 12.67 20.77
N LEU A 454 30.31 12.81 21.36
CA LEU A 454 31.05 11.67 21.89
C LEU A 454 30.33 11.06 23.10
N LEU A 455 29.81 9.85 22.94
CA LEU A 455 28.98 9.18 23.93
C LEU A 455 29.82 8.77 25.15
N HIS A 456 29.27 9.01 26.34
CA HIS A 456 29.96 8.83 27.62
C HIS A 456 29.05 8.10 28.62
N PRO A 457 29.59 7.26 29.53
CA PRO A 457 28.81 6.46 30.50
C PRO A 457 28.10 7.29 31.60
N GLY A 458 28.08 8.61 31.48
CA GLY A 458 27.25 9.51 32.30
C GLY A 458 25.89 9.85 31.68
N ILE A 459 25.65 9.47 30.41
CA ILE A 459 24.36 9.63 29.73
C ILE A 459 23.46 8.47 30.18
N THR A 460 22.42 8.78 30.93
CA THR A 460 21.58 7.79 31.67
C THR A 460 20.16 7.63 31.12
N LYS A 461 19.85 8.32 30.03
CA LYS A 461 18.60 8.28 29.25
C LYS A 461 18.96 8.41 27.78
N PHE A 462 18.27 7.70 26.91
CA PHE A 462 18.52 7.72 25.46
C PHE A 462 17.50 8.60 24.74
N ASP A 463 16.28 8.64 25.28
CA ASP A 463 15.20 9.60 25.05
C ASP A 463 15.61 11.09 25.13
N THR A 464 16.78 11.41 25.69
CA THR A 464 17.36 12.78 25.67
C THR A 464 18.32 13.07 24.52
N ILE A 465 18.80 12.05 23.80
CA ILE A 465 19.79 12.15 22.70
C ILE A 465 19.34 11.44 21.41
N GLU A 466 18.09 11.00 21.35
CA GLU A 466 17.50 10.34 20.19
C GLU A 466 17.61 11.21 18.91
N SER A 467 17.71 10.63 17.72
CA SER A 467 18.02 11.33 16.46
C SER A 467 19.34 12.14 16.43
N GLU A 468 20.08 12.27 17.54
CA GLU A 468 21.33 13.03 17.57
C GLU A 468 22.46 12.23 16.92
N LEU A 469 23.31 12.96 16.20
CA LEU A 469 24.54 12.46 15.63
C LEU A 469 25.56 12.24 16.76
N ILE A 470 25.78 10.98 17.11
CA ILE A 470 26.68 10.54 18.18
C ILE A 470 27.94 9.85 17.63
N ARG A 471 28.95 9.71 18.49
CA ARG A 471 30.16 8.90 18.26
C ARG A 471 30.41 7.98 19.46
N ILE A 472 30.73 6.72 19.20
CA ILE A 472 31.20 5.74 20.17
C ILE A 472 32.64 5.36 19.80
N ASN A 473 33.58 5.44 20.75
CA ASN A 473 34.96 5.05 20.51
C ASN A 473 35.24 3.61 20.99
N GLY A 474 36.00 2.86 20.20
CA GLY A 474 36.43 1.50 20.51
C GLY A 474 35.31 0.46 20.65
N ALA A 475 34.20 0.61 19.92
CA ALA A 475 33.20 -0.45 19.79
C ALA A 475 33.83 -1.69 19.13
N ASP A 476 33.39 -2.89 19.51
CA ASP A 476 33.90 -4.16 18.99
C ASP A 476 32.76 -5.17 18.74
N ILE A 477 32.90 -6.00 17.71
CA ILE A 477 31.86 -6.91 17.20
C ILE A 477 32.41 -8.34 17.08
N ALA A 478 31.63 -9.31 17.55
CA ALA A 478 31.97 -10.73 17.48
C ALA A 478 31.50 -11.46 16.20
N GLU A 479 30.60 -10.86 15.41
CA GLU A 479 30.20 -11.41 14.10
C GLU A 479 31.25 -11.11 13.02
N THR A 480 31.40 -12.03 12.07
CA THR A 480 32.38 -11.96 10.99
C THR A 480 31.71 -12.13 9.64
N GLY A 481 32.13 -11.37 8.63
CA GLY A 481 31.57 -11.43 7.28
C GLY A 481 31.34 -10.03 6.73
N ILE A 482 30.17 -9.81 6.13
CA ILE A 482 29.73 -8.52 5.59
C ILE A 482 28.50 -8.00 6.32
N TRP A 483 28.33 -6.68 6.35
CA TRP A 483 27.11 -6.04 6.82
C TRP A 483 25.94 -6.33 5.87
N LYS A 484 24.78 -6.68 6.43
CA LYS A 484 23.56 -7.04 5.70
C LYS A 484 22.51 -5.94 5.87
N ALA A 485 21.68 -5.73 4.86
CA ALA A 485 20.53 -4.84 4.92
C ALA A 485 19.55 -5.24 6.04
N SER A 486 18.94 -4.25 6.67
CA SER A 486 17.92 -4.40 7.74
C SER A 486 18.33 -5.41 8.82
N THR A 487 19.56 -5.29 9.34
CA THR A 487 20.16 -6.23 10.30
C THR A 487 20.78 -5.50 11.50
N ASN A 488 20.56 -6.06 12.70
CA ASN A 488 21.13 -5.57 13.96
C ASN A 488 22.36 -6.39 14.35
N TYR A 489 23.47 -5.70 14.61
CA TYR A 489 24.73 -6.31 15.01
C TYR A 489 25.04 -5.98 16.47
N THR A 490 25.16 -7.00 17.32
CA THR A 490 25.48 -6.80 18.75
C THR A 490 26.91 -6.29 18.91
N ILE A 491 27.05 -5.12 19.55
CA ILE A 491 28.33 -4.49 19.85
C ILE A 491 28.69 -4.64 21.33
N THR A 492 29.99 -4.59 21.62
CA THR A 492 30.50 -4.30 22.96
C THR A 492 31.19 -2.95 22.94
N THR A 493 31.20 -2.23 24.07
CA THR A 493 31.81 -0.88 24.17
C THR A 493 32.76 -0.80 25.38
N PRO A 494 33.86 -0.01 25.32
CA PRO A 494 34.90 -0.05 26.36
C PRO A 494 34.48 0.50 27.74
N THR A 495 33.27 1.05 27.84
CA THR A 495 32.76 1.74 29.04
C THR A 495 31.36 1.28 29.46
N ASN A 496 30.85 0.17 28.91
CA ASN A 496 29.47 -0.32 29.10
C ASN A 496 28.43 0.81 28.85
N LEU A 497 28.53 1.44 27.67
CA LEU A 497 27.50 2.36 27.18
C LEU A 497 26.19 1.59 26.96
N ALA A 498 25.05 2.28 27.06
CA ALA A 498 23.73 1.65 26.99
C ALA A 498 23.33 1.19 25.57
N VAL A 499 24.07 1.60 24.53
CA VAL A 499 23.88 1.16 23.14
C VAL A 499 24.30 -0.31 22.99
N LYS A 500 23.38 -1.14 22.48
CA LYS A 500 23.53 -2.59 22.32
C LYS A 500 23.85 -3.01 20.88
N TYR A 501 23.33 -2.27 19.89
CA TYR A 501 23.39 -2.67 18.49
C TYR A 501 23.94 -1.57 17.58
N ILE A 502 24.64 -1.97 16.53
CA ILE A 502 24.71 -1.20 15.27
C ILE A 502 23.54 -1.66 14.39
N ARG A 503 22.71 -0.70 13.98
CA ARG A 503 21.61 -0.88 13.04
C ARG A 503 22.12 -0.63 11.62
N ILE A 504 22.02 -1.63 10.74
CA ILE A 504 22.31 -1.45 9.31
C ILE A 504 20.99 -1.42 8.56
N GLU A 505 20.53 -0.22 8.17
CA GLU A 505 19.30 -0.09 7.40
C GLU A 505 19.45 -0.48 5.92
N ARG A 506 18.32 -0.72 5.24
CA ARG A 506 18.29 -1.27 3.87
C ARG A 506 19.14 -0.49 2.87
N ASN A 507 19.17 0.83 3.00
CA ASN A 507 19.88 1.75 2.12
C ASN A 507 21.20 2.27 2.73
N CYS A 508 21.64 1.72 3.87
CA CYS A 508 22.87 2.13 4.53
C CYS A 508 24.09 1.85 3.62
N PRO A 509 25.00 2.81 3.37
CA PRO A 509 26.18 2.60 2.54
C PRO A 509 27.16 1.53 3.03
N LEU A 510 26.98 0.96 4.23
CA LEU A 510 27.75 -0.18 4.73
C LEU A 510 27.28 -1.54 4.18
N VAL A 511 26.06 -1.66 3.63
CA VAL A 511 25.54 -2.96 3.14
C VAL A 511 26.49 -3.53 2.08
N GLY A 512 26.99 -4.75 2.34
CA GLY A 512 27.99 -5.44 1.50
C GLY A 512 29.45 -5.20 1.89
N GLU A 513 29.76 -4.19 2.70
CA GLU A 513 31.12 -3.94 3.23
C GLU A 513 31.50 -4.99 4.30
N PRO A 514 32.80 -5.29 4.49
CA PRO A 514 33.25 -6.19 5.54
C PRO A 514 33.02 -5.62 6.95
N ILE A 515 32.65 -6.48 7.89
CA ILE A 515 32.56 -6.15 9.31
C ILE A 515 33.98 -5.99 9.87
N PRO A 516 34.34 -4.85 10.51
CA PRO A 516 35.65 -4.64 11.12
C PRO A 516 36.01 -5.75 12.09
N GLN A 517 37.31 -6.03 12.21
CA GLN A 517 37.82 -7.08 13.10
C GLN A 517 38.67 -6.45 14.19
N GLY A 518 38.15 -6.44 15.42
CA GLY A 518 38.71 -5.70 16.55
C GLY A 518 38.25 -4.23 16.57
N ALA A 519 38.55 -3.57 17.70
CA ALA A 519 37.92 -2.30 18.09
C ALA A 519 38.05 -1.15 17.07
N PHE A 520 36.91 -0.53 16.76
CA PHE A 520 36.74 0.60 15.85
C PHE A 520 35.93 1.71 16.54
N ASP A 521 36.08 2.96 16.09
CA ASP A 521 35.13 4.02 16.47
C ASP A 521 33.97 4.02 15.46
N VAL A 522 32.74 4.27 15.91
CA VAL A 522 31.55 4.39 15.08
C VAL A 522 30.87 5.74 15.30
N VAL A 523 30.47 6.37 14.21
CA VAL A 523 29.62 7.56 14.16
C VAL A 523 28.23 7.15 13.64
N GLY A 524 27.17 7.84 14.05
CA GLY A 524 25.84 7.52 13.56
C GLY A 524 24.73 8.24 14.32
N ILE A 525 23.49 7.97 13.93
CA ILE A 525 22.30 8.49 14.60
C ILE A 525 21.93 7.58 15.78
N ALA A 526 21.66 8.17 16.94
CA ALA A 526 21.09 7.47 18.08
C ALA A 526 19.60 7.15 17.86
N ILE A 527 19.20 5.88 17.93
CA ILE A 527 17.79 5.44 17.80
C ILE A 527 17.41 4.43 18.89
N GLU A 528 16.14 4.40 19.30
CA GLU A 528 15.59 3.34 20.15
C GLU A 528 14.67 2.42 19.32
N PHE A 529 14.74 1.12 19.57
CA PHE A 529 13.82 0.14 18.99
C PHE A 529 13.46 -0.94 20.01
N ASN A 530 12.16 -1.09 20.31
CA ASN A 530 11.63 -2.06 21.28
C ASN A 530 12.28 -2.02 22.69
N GLY A 531 12.76 -0.86 23.15
CA GLY A 531 13.45 -0.73 24.44
C GLY A 531 14.95 -1.04 24.42
N ASP A 532 15.51 -1.33 23.24
CA ASP A 532 16.95 -1.46 23.02
C ASP A 532 17.49 -0.23 22.27
N TYR A 533 18.63 0.29 22.75
CA TYR A 533 19.28 1.46 22.16
C TYR A 533 20.29 1.04 21.08
N GLU A 534 20.17 1.64 19.91
CA GLU A 534 20.95 1.33 18.70
C GLU A 534 21.65 2.59 18.17
N ILE A 535 22.65 2.39 17.31
CA ILE A 535 23.28 3.45 16.52
C ILE A 535 23.20 3.08 15.02
N GLU A 536 22.72 4.00 14.18
CA GLU A 536 22.63 3.84 12.72
C GLU A 536 23.79 4.59 12.03
N PRO A 537 24.80 3.90 11.47
CA PRO A 537 25.84 4.54 10.67
C PRO A 537 25.30 4.96 9.30
N ARG A 538 25.72 6.12 8.83
CA ARG A 538 25.08 6.82 7.70
C ARG A 538 25.94 6.77 6.43
N LEU A 539 27.24 6.61 6.60
CA LEU A 539 28.28 6.62 5.57
C LEU A 539 29.31 5.52 5.84
N LYS A 540 30.01 5.03 4.81
CA LYS A 540 31.15 4.11 4.99
C LYS A 540 32.24 4.70 5.90
N SER A 541 32.44 6.02 5.84
CA SER A 541 33.38 6.78 6.66
C SER A 541 32.99 6.93 8.14
N ASP A 542 31.76 6.55 8.52
CA ASP A 542 31.34 6.57 9.91
C ASP A 542 31.94 5.39 10.71
N ILE A 543 32.57 4.40 10.05
CA ILE A 543 33.30 3.28 10.68
C ILE A 543 34.81 3.54 10.59
N ILE A 544 35.48 3.65 11.75
CA ILE A 544 36.86 4.13 11.87
C ILE A 544 37.73 3.06 12.56
N ILE A 545 38.45 2.26 11.76
CA ILE A 545 39.23 1.12 12.25
C ILE A 545 40.58 1.57 12.85
N ASN A 546 40.82 1.26 14.13
CA ASN A 546 42.00 1.71 14.88
C ASN A 546 43.24 0.80 14.65
N GLY A 547 43.90 0.90 13.49
CA GLY A 547 45.31 0.50 13.35
C GLY A 547 45.73 -0.30 12.11
N SER A 548 45.72 0.32 10.92
CA SER A 548 46.41 -0.21 9.74
C SER A 548 47.93 0.10 9.79
N PRO A 549 48.82 -0.66 9.10
CA PRO A 549 50.21 -0.83 9.53
C PRO A 549 51.18 0.34 9.23
N THR A 550 52.23 0.42 10.05
CA THR A 550 53.23 1.50 10.06
C THR A 550 54.15 1.55 8.82
N ALA A 551 54.34 2.76 8.29
CA ALA A 551 55.57 3.12 7.59
C ALA A 551 56.75 3.30 8.60
N THR A 552 57.98 3.05 8.14
CA THR A 552 59.20 3.03 8.98
C THR A 552 59.51 4.41 9.61
N PRO A 553 59.86 4.49 10.91
CA PRO A 553 59.98 5.77 11.61
C PRO A 553 61.36 6.44 11.47
N LEU A 554 61.37 7.73 11.11
CA LEU A 554 62.18 8.84 11.68
C LEU A 554 61.92 10.15 10.89
N PRO A 555 62.12 11.35 11.45
CA PRO A 555 62.30 11.72 12.86
C PRO A 555 61.11 12.53 13.41
N THR A 556 61.21 13.05 14.64
CA THR A 556 60.25 13.99 15.22
C THR A 556 60.34 15.37 14.55
N GLY A 557 59.66 15.53 13.41
CA GLY A 557 59.43 16.83 12.78
C GLY A 557 58.27 17.59 13.43
N THR A 558 58.38 18.91 13.52
CA THR A 558 57.24 19.81 13.82
C THR A 558 56.14 19.71 12.76
N PRO A 559 54.89 20.12 13.06
CA PRO A 559 53.77 20.05 12.12
C PRO A 559 54.13 20.59 10.72
N GLY A 560 53.87 19.78 9.70
CA GLY A 560 54.01 20.19 8.30
C GLY A 560 53.05 21.34 7.96
N PRO A 561 53.38 22.18 6.98
CA PRO A 561 52.57 23.35 6.65
C PRO A 561 51.17 22.98 6.16
N THR A 562 50.26 23.94 6.29
CA THR A 562 48.91 23.97 5.70
C THR A 562 48.94 23.51 4.24
N PRO A 563 47.91 22.78 3.74
CA PRO A 563 47.76 22.51 2.32
C PRO A 563 47.91 23.79 1.48
N ILE A 564 48.60 23.67 0.36
CA ILE A 564 48.93 24.79 -0.52
C ILE A 564 47.98 24.78 -1.71
N GLU A 565 47.52 25.95 -2.12
CA GLU A 565 46.71 26.13 -3.34
C GLU A 565 47.51 25.62 -4.56
N PRO A 566 46.92 24.74 -5.41
CA PRO A 566 47.63 24.09 -6.51
C PRO A 566 48.14 25.07 -7.56
N LYS A 567 49.22 24.68 -8.25
CA LYS A 567 49.87 25.44 -9.33
C LYS A 567 50.05 24.58 -10.57
N ALA A 568 50.20 25.24 -11.72
CA ALA A 568 50.56 24.57 -12.96
C ALA A 568 51.83 23.72 -12.82
N GLY A 569 51.79 22.49 -13.31
CA GLY A 569 52.85 21.49 -13.15
C GLY A 569 52.96 20.84 -11.75
N GLU A 570 52.19 21.24 -10.74
CA GLU A 570 52.10 20.54 -9.44
C GLU A 570 50.93 19.52 -9.43
N ILE A 571 49.82 19.81 -10.10
CA ILE A 571 48.76 18.85 -10.44
C ILE A 571 48.44 18.95 -11.94
N ILE A 572 48.27 17.80 -12.56
CA ILE A 572 48.08 17.65 -14.02
C ILE A 572 47.00 16.61 -14.32
N ILE A 573 46.33 16.76 -15.46
CA ILE A 573 45.49 15.77 -16.12
C ILE A 573 46.44 14.73 -16.71
N ASN A 574 46.45 13.52 -16.15
CA ASN A 574 47.43 12.47 -16.49
C ASN A 574 46.91 11.53 -17.59
N GLU A 575 45.60 11.35 -17.66
CA GLU A 575 44.93 10.42 -18.57
C GLU A 575 43.49 10.90 -18.82
N ILE A 576 43.00 10.78 -20.06
CA ILE A 576 41.57 10.87 -20.40
C ILE A 576 41.23 9.70 -21.33
N ASP A 577 40.13 9.02 -21.02
CA ASP A 577 39.42 8.10 -21.90
C ASP A 577 38.10 8.79 -22.31
N TYR A 578 37.82 8.89 -23.62
CA TYR A 578 36.55 9.48 -24.10
C TYR A 578 36.07 8.83 -25.41
N ASP A 579 34.81 8.36 -25.44
CA ASP A 579 34.23 7.70 -26.61
C ASP A 579 32.93 8.35 -27.14
N ASP A 580 32.34 7.75 -28.19
CA ASP A 580 30.98 8.06 -28.65
C ASP A 580 30.02 7.12 -27.91
N PRO A 581 28.84 7.54 -27.45
CA PRO A 581 28.03 6.83 -26.44
C PRO A 581 27.36 5.49 -26.89
N ASP A 582 27.90 4.82 -27.89
CA ASP A 582 27.49 3.53 -28.47
C ASP A 582 28.65 2.51 -28.56
N THR A 583 29.88 2.80 -28.07
CA THR A 583 31.08 1.94 -28.32
C THR A 583 31.70 1.20 -27.14
N ASP A 584 32.08 1.84 -26.04
CA ASP A 584 32.33 1.14 -24.76
C ASP A 584 31.75 1.91 -23.55
N ASN A 585 32.21 1.66 -22.33
CA ASN A 585 31.60 2.13 -21.09
C ASN A 585 32.63 2.74 -20.12
N HIS A 586 33.76 3.28 -20.62
CA HIS A 586 34.91 3.63 -19.77
C HIS A 586 35.30 5.11 -19.74
N SER A 587 34.51 6.04 -20.29
CA SER A 587 34.86 7.48 -20.31
C SER A 587 35.25 8.06 -18.91
N PHE A 588 36.53 8.44 -18.72
CA PHE A 588 37.09 8.96 -17.46
C PHE A 588 38.17 10.06 -17.61
N ILE A 589 38.45 10.78 -16.53
CA ILE A 589 39.58 11.73 -16.39
C ILE A 589 40.41 11.35 -15.16
N GLU A 590 41.73 11.23 -15.29
CA GLU A 590 42.64 11.09 -14.16
C GLU A 590 43.44 12.37 -13.91
N LEU A 591 43.53 12.79 -12.64
CA LEU A 591 44.46 13.82 -12.18
C LEU A 591 45.61 13.21 -11.35
N LYS A 592 46.85 13.65 -11.60
CA LYS A 592 48.04 13.23 -10.85
C LYS A 592 48.69 14.42 -10.15
N ASN A 593 49.05 14.25 -8.87
CA ASN A 593 49.93 15.18 -8.17
C ASN A 593 51.39 14.89 -8.56
N ALA A 594 51.90 15.61 -9.56
CA ALA A 594 53.30 15.58 -9.97
C ALA A 594 54.23 16.39 -9.04
N GLY A 595 53.65 17.23 -8.18
CA GLY A 595 54.34 18.03 -7.18
C GLY A 595 54.93 17.24 -6.02
N ASN A 596 55.71 17.93 -5.18
CA ASN A 596 56.35 17.37 -3.98
C ASN A 596 55.59 17.66 -2.67
N HIS A 597 54.42 18.28 -2.77
CA HIS A 597 53.57 18.68 -1.63
C HIS A 597 52.13 18.20 -1.85
N ALA A 598 51.39 17.96 -0.76
CA ALA A 598 50.03 17.44 -0.84
C ALA A 598 49.03 18.57 -1.15
N ILE A 599 48.20 18.35 -2.16
CA ILE A 599 47.30 19.33 -2.79
C ILE A 599 45.87 19.13 -2.27
N ASP A 600 45.15 20.23 -2.07
CA ASP A 600 43.71 20.22 -1.77
C ASP A 600 42.90 20.33 -3.07
N LEU A 601 42.12 19.29 -3.39
CA LEU A 601 41.32 19.25 -4.61
C LEU A 601 40.08 20.16 -4.55
N SER A 602 39.63 20.59 -3.36
CA SER A 602 38.48 21.51 -3.25
C SER A 602 38.79 22.92 -3.76
N ALA A 603 40.07 23.28 -3.89
CA ALA A 603 40.51 24.53 -4.48
C ALA A 603 40.39 24.56 -6.01
N LEU A 604 40.10 23.43 -6.66
CA LEU A 604 40.02 23.29 -8.12
C LEU A 604 38.57 23.26 -8.63
N GLU A 605 38.43 23.57 -9.91
CA GLU A 605 37.29 23.21 -10.75
C GLU A 605 37.81 22.52 -12.03
N ILE A 606 37.18 21.43 -12.42
CA ILE A 606 37.34 20.75 -13.72
C ILE A 606 36.30 21.35 -14.67
N VAL A 607 36.74 21.87 -15.82
CA VAL A 607 35.88 22.61 -16.76
C VAL A 607 35.91 21.95 -18.14
N PHE A 608 34.73 21.80 -18.73
CA PHE A 608 34.48 21.06 -19.97
C PHE A 608 34.07 22.01 -21.10
N LEU A 609 34.75 21.92 -22.25
CA LEU A 609 34.61 22.83 -23.40
C LEU A 609 34.14 22.10 -24.67
N ASN A 610 33.13 22.66 -25.36
CA ASN A 610 32.51 22.08 -26.55
C ASN A 610 32.98 22.81 -27.83
N ASN A 611 33.77 22.15 -28.69
CA ASN A 611 34.44 22.68 -29.90
C ASN A 611 35.38 23.91 -29.72
N SER A 612 35.22 24.74 -28.68
CA SER A 612 35.83 26.06 -28.59
C SER A 612 36.15 26.54 -27.16
N ALA A 613 37.20 27.35 -27.04
CA ALA A 613 37.76 27.94 -25.83
C ALA A 613 36.77 28.60 -24.85
N THR A 614 35.59 29.03 -25.33
CA THR A 614 34.61 29.82 -24.58
C THR A 614 33.28 29.09 -24.32
N ASP A 615 33.05 27.94 -24.95
CA ASP A 615 31.78 27.23 -24.91
C ASP A 615 31.80 26.17 -23.79
N ILE A 616 31.70 26.65 -22.55
CA ILE A 616 31.72 25.82 -21.34
C ILE A 616 30.37 25.13 -21.20
N TYR A 617 30.32 23.81 -21.39
CA TYR A 617 29.12 23.00 -21.20
C TYR A 617 29.03 22.35 -19.82
N GLY A 618 30.12 22.32 -19.06
CA GLY A 618 30.19 21.72 -17.74
C GLY A 618 31.27 22.31 -16.85
N VAL A 619 30.97 22.39 -15.55
CA VAL A 619 31.94 22.71 -14.49
C VAL A 619 31.67 21.76 -13.33
N TYR A 620 32.69 21.00 -12.90
CA TYR A 620 32.64 20.14 -11.73
C TYR A 620 33.65 20.61 -10.69
N GLN A 621 33.25 20.67 -9.42
CA GLN A 621 34.16 20.93 -8.31
C GLN A 621 34.45 19.60 -7.59
N PRO A 622 35.72 19.13 -7.56
CA PRO A 622 36.10 17.96 -6.78
C PRO A 622 35.76 18.12 -5.28
N ARG A 623 35.42 17.00 -4.64
CA ARG A 623 35.11 16.95 -3.21
C ARG A 623 36.38 17.28 -2.38
N PRO A 624 36.23 17.84 -1.16
CA PRO A 624 37.37 18.14 -0.28
C PRO A 624 38.22 16.90 0.02
N ASN A 625 39.42 16.88 -0.53
CA ASN A 625 40.25 15.68 -0.60
C ASN A 625 41.72 16.06 -0.80
N ARG A 626 42.63 15.39 -0.10
CA ARG A 626 44.05 15.77 0.00
C ARG A 626 44.93 14.81 -0.81
N LEU A 627 45.17 15.13 -2.07
CA LEU A 627 45.98 14.31 -2.99
C LEU A 627 47.47 14.40 -2.62
N GLN A 628 48.07 13.27 -2.24
CA GLN A 628 49.47 13.21 -1.82
C GLN A 628 50.44 13.28 -3.02
N PRO A 629 51.71 13.67 -2.83
CA PRO A 629 52.74 13.63 -3.88
C PRO A 629 52.82 12.27 -4.57
N GLY A 630 52.79 12.24 -5.90
CA GLY A 630 52.84 11.02 -6.70
C GLY A 630 51.56 10.16 -6.67
N ALA A 631 50.45 10.67 -6.11
CA ALA A 631 49.17 9.98 -6.10
C ALA A 631 48.22 10.48 -7.21
N TYR A 632 47.31 9.59 -7.61
CA TYR A 632 46.34 9.76 -8.69
C TYR A 632 44.92 9.95 -8.16
N ARG A 633 44.02 10.50 -8.98
CA ARG A 633 42.58 10.52 -8.71
C ARG A 633 41.75 10.52 -9.98
N VAL A 634 40.87 9.51 -10.09
CA VAL A 634 40.02 9.28 -11.26
C VAL A 634 38.62 9.87 -11.04
N PHE A 635 38.09 10.50 -12.07
CA PHE A 635 36.77 11.11 -12.15
C PHE A 635 36.00 10.50 -13.33
N ILE A 636 34.75 10.08 -13.12
CA ILE A 636 33.95 9.40 -14.14
C ILE A 636 32.59 10.09 -14.34
N THR A 637 31.93 9.87 -15.48
CA THR A 637 30.57 10.39 -15.71
C THR A 637 29.54 9.67 -14.82
N THR A 638 28.30 10.17 -14.80
CA THR A 638 27.18 9.43 -14.22
C THR A 638 26.71 8.24 -15.07
N GLN A 639 27.06 8.18 -16.36
CA GLN A 639 26.65 7.12 -17.28
C GLN A 639 27.54 5.88 -17.13
N ASP A 640 28.84 6.08 -16.87
CA ASP A 640 29.86 5.02 -16.84
C ASP A 640 30.04 4.37 -15.46
N SER A 641 29.29 4.82 -14.44
CA SER A 641 29.41 4.33 -13.05
C SER A 641 29.05 2.86 -12.79
N ALA A 642 28.76 2.09 -13.85
CA ALA A 642 28.41 0.68 -13.79
C ALA A 642 29.51 -0.29 -14.30
N SER A 643 30.58 0.22 -14.94
CA SER A 643 31.61 -0.61 -15.58
C SER A 643 32.88 -0.80 -14.72
N LEU A 644 33.31 0.27 -14.03
CA LEU A 644 34.56 0.31 -13.26
C LEU A 644 34.35 -0.16 -11.81
N THR A 645 35.29 -0.99 -11.33
CA THR A 645 35.15 -1.76 -10.08
C THR A 645 36.18 -1.41 -8.99
N SER A 646 36.87 -0.27 -9.11
CA SER A 646 37.76 0.27 -8.07
C SER A 646 37.01 1.20 -7.10
N PRO A 647 37.27 1.16 -5.78
CA PRO A 647 36.50 1.92 -4.79
C PRO A 647 36.88 3.41 -4.63
N SER A 648 37.77 3.95 -5.47
CA SER A 648 38.42 5.26 -5.23
C SER A 648 38.18 6.38 -6.27
N PHE A 649 37.37 6.12 -7.30
CA PHE A 649 36.94 7.13 -8.27
C PHE A 649 35.85 8.08 -7.73
N GLU A 650 35.70 9.26 -8.34
CA GLU A 650 34.71 10.27 -7.98
C GLU A 650 33.72 10.55 -9.13
N ILE A 651 32.42 10.41 -8.87
CA ILE A 651 31.38 10.54 -9.90
C ILE A 651 31.02 12.02 -10.14
N MET A 652 31.16 12.46 -11.40
CA MET A 652 30.91 13.83 -11.85
C MET A 652 29.41 14.09 -12.08
N THR A 653 28.65 14.13 -10.99
CA THR A 653 27.20 14.38 -10.99
C THR A 653 26.85 15.68 -11.73
N GLY A 654 26.16 15.56 -12.86
CA GLY A 654 25.77 16.68 -13.72
C GLY A 654 26.57 16.81 -15.02
N ILE A 655 27.65 16.03 -15.19
CA ILE A 655 28.40 15.89 -16.45
C ILE A 655 27.96 14.58 -17.12
N PRO A 656 27.17 14.62 -18.22
CA PRO A 656 26.64 13.41 -18.84
C PRO A 656 27.67 12.65 -19.69
N LEU A 657 28.56 13.37 -20.37
CA LEU A 657 29.61 12.85 -21.25
C LEU A 657 30.86 13.74 -21.15
N ILE A 658 32.05 13.19 -21.44
CA ILE A 658 33.34 13.92 -21.51
C ILE A 658 33.60 14.49 -22.93
N GLN A 659 32.88 13.97 -23.93
CA GLN A 659 32.88 14.41 -25.32
C GLN A 659 31.45 14.74 -25.73
N ASN A 660 31.22 15.94 -26.25
CA ASN A 660 29.88 16.41 -26.63
C ASN A 660 29.90 17.28 -27.91
N GLY A 661 30.97 17.16 -28.71
CA GLY A 661 31.20 18.01 -29.88
C GLY A 661 32.22 17.45 -30.87
N ARG A 662 32.99 18.35 -31.47
CA ARG A 662 34.20 18.06 -32.25
C ARG A 662 35.28 19.06 -31.87
N ASN A 663 36.44 18.54 -31.47
CA ASN A 663 37.55 19.32 -30.93
C ASN A 663 37.23 19.88 -29.53
N ASP A 664 36.80 19.01 -28.63
CA ASP A 664 36.50 19.35 -27.23
C ASP A 664 37.77 19.40 -26.37
N GLY A 665 37.63 19.84 -25.12
CA GLY A 665 38.75 19.90 -24.18
C GLY A 665 38.31 20.00 -22.72
N VAL A 666 39.25 19.64 -21.83
CA VAL A 666 39.12 19.76 -20.37
C VAL A 666 40.24 20.66 -19.86
N TYR A 667 39.93 21.53 -18.90
CA TYR A 667 40.96 22.26 -18.15
C TYR A 667 40.66 22.34 -16.65
N LEU A 668 41.75 22.44 -15.88
CA LEU A 668 41.74 22.70 -14.45
C LEU A 668 41.92 24.20 -14.19
N ARG A 669 41.14 24.76 -13.27
CA ARG A 669 41.33 26.13 -12.78
C ARG A 669 41.17 26.23 -11.27
N LEU A 670 41.70 27.29 -10.67
CA LEU A 670 41.44 27.61 -9.27
C LEU A 670 40.02 28.16 -9.08
N LYS A 671 39.23 27.53 -8.21
CA LYS A 671 37.85 27.94 -7.88
C LYS A 671 37.76 29.40 -7.44
N ASN A 672 38.71 29.84 -6.62
CA ASN A 672 38.75 31.20 -6.08
C ASN A 672 39.45 32.21 -7.01
N SER A 673 40.09 31.73 -8.08
CA SER A 673 40.77 32.54 -9.10
C SER A 673 40.54 31.95 -10.49
N PRO A 674 39.30 31.96 -11.03
CA PRO A 674 38.90 31.16 -12.21
C PRO A 674 39.54 31.61 -13.55
N THR A 675 40.36 32.66 -13.56
CA THR A 675 41.24 33.02 -14.68
C THR A 675 42.64 32.40 -14.58
N THR A 676 42.94 31.64 -13.52
CA THR A 676 44.20 30.94 -13.30
C THR A 676 44.01 29.48 -13.66
N ILE A 677 44.47 29.13 -14.86
CA ILE A 677 44.45 27.77 -15.41
C ILE A 677 45.68 27.02 -14.91
N ILE A 678 45.50 25.74 -14.59
CA ILE A 678 46.49 24.90 -13.93
C ILE A 678 47.05 23.83 -14.89
N ASP A 679 46.17 23.21 -15.67
CA ASP A 679 46.50 22.29 -16.77
C ASP A 679 45.29 22.23 -17.71
N SER A 680 45.50 21.88 -18.98
CA SER A 680 44.48 21.73 -20.02
C SER A 680 44.89 20.74 -21.10
N VAL A 681 43.92 19.93 -21.52
CA VAL A 681 44.07 19.01 -22.65
C VAL A 681 42.94 19.25 -23.64
N CYS A 682 43.30 19.45 -24.91
CA CYS A 682 42.37 19.49 -26.03
C CYS A 682 42.57 18.24 -26.88
N TYR A 683 41.45 17.66 -27.34
CA TYR A 683 41.42 16.37 -28.03
C TYR A 683 40.43 16.39 -29.20
N ALA A 684 40.69 15.58 -30.21
CA ALA A 684 40.16 15.67 -31.57
C ALA A 684 40.50 16.96 -32.36
N GLY A 685 41.04 18.00 -31.71
CA GLY A 685 41.56 19.20 -32.34
C GLY A 685 42.01 20.24 -31.31
N SER A 686 42.55 21.37 -31.77
CA SER A 686 43.17 22.39 -30.90
C SER A 686 42.31 23.67 -30.70
N THR A 687 41.01 23.64 -31.04
CA THR A 687 40.14 24.83 -30.98
C THR A 687 39.51 25.07 -29.60
N ALA A 688 39.45 24.07 -28.73
CA ALA A 688 38.98 24.19 -27.35
C ALA A 688 40.02 24.73 -26.35
N HIS A 689 41.16 25.29 -26.79
CA HIS A 689 42.19 25.79 -25.86
C HIS A 689 41.76 27.08 -25.16
N PRO A 690 41.60 27.10 -23.82
CA PRO A 690 41.14 28.29 -23.10
C PRO A 690 42.20 29.41 -23.10
N GLU A 691 41.75 30.66 -23.15
CA GLU A 691 42.65 31.82 -23.20
C GLU A 691 43.45 31.94 -21.89
N ASN A 692 44.78 32.09 -21.99
CA ASN A 692 45.75 32.02 -20.90
C ASN A 692 46.01 30.62 -20.30
N SER A 693 45.74 29.55 -21.06
CA SER A 693 46.25 28.21 -20.75
C SER A 693 47.80 28.21 -20.62
N PRO A 694 48.38 27.40 -19.70
CA PRO A 694 49.82 27.09 -19.74
C PRO A 694 50.18 26.16 -20.91
N ASP A 695 49.21 25.43 -21.47
CA ASP A 695 49.40 24.39 -22.47
C ASP A 695 48.95 24.81 -23.86
N SER A 696 49.29 23.99 -24.85
CA SER A 696 48.94 24.21 -26.24
C SER A 696 48.82 22.87 -26.99
N GLY A 697 48.41 22.91 -28.27
CA GLY A 697 48.40 21.72 -29.12
C GLY A 697 47.18 20.81 -28.97
N ASN A 698 47.30 19.57 -29.42
CA ASN A 698 46.23 18.56 -29.47
C ASN A 698 46.77 17.18 -29.03
N ALA A 699 46.14 16.56 -28.03
CA ALA A 699 46.52 15.24 -27.52
C ALA A 699 46.24 14.08 -28.50
N GLY A 700 45.48 14.34 -29.57
CA GLY A 700 45.21 13.37 -30.63
C GLY A 700 43.73 13.05 -30.79
N THR A 701 43.40 11.78 -31.00
CA THR A 701 42.03 11.26 -31.08
C THR A 701 41.97 9.88 -30.46
N ASP A 702 40.98 9.62 -29.62
CA ASP A 702 40.78 8.30 -29.03
C ASP A 702 40.28 7.22 -30.03
N SER A 703 40.31 5.95 -29.61
CA SER A 703 40.08 4.78 -30.45
C SER A 703 38.66 4.24 -30.38
N LYS A 704 37.77 4.74 -31.26
CA LYS A 704 36.37 4.28 -31.45
C LYS A 704 36.19 2.82 -31.91
N THR A 705 37.19 1.96 -31.71
CA THR A 705 37.26 0.56 -32.18
C THR A 705 38.12 -0.36 -31.31
N LEU A 706 38.81 0.15 -30.29
CA LEU A 706 39.71 -0.63 -29.43
C LEU A 706 39.39 -0.33 -27.96
N GLU A 707 38.57 -1.19 -27.33
CA GLU A 707 38.20 -1.08 -25.92
C GLU A 707 39.43 -0.86 -25.02
N LYS A 708 39.29 0.02 -24.01
CA LYS A 708 40.32 0.28 -22.97
C LYS A 708 41.62 0.84 -23.54
N MET A 709 41.52 1.76 -24.48
CA MET A 709 42.59 2.66 -24.90
C MET A 709 42.24 4.08 -24.46
N SER A 710 43.23 4.86 -24.05
CA SER A 710 43.08 6.24 -23.55
C SER A 710 44.13 7.17 -24.14
N LEU A 711 43.91 8.49 -24.07
CA LEU A 711 44.95 9.49 -24.23
C LEU A 711 45.64 9.73 -22.88
N SER A 712 46.81 9.15 -22.69
CA SER A 712 47.61 9.25 -21.45
C SER A 712 48.94 9.97 -21.66
N ARG A 713 49.37 10.78 -20.67
CA ARG A 713 50.67 11.46 -20.68
C ARG A 713 51.80 10.44 -20.61
N TYR A 714 52.79 10.51 -21.50
CA TYR A 714 53.85 9.51 -21.63
C TYR A 714 55.24 10.12 -21.91
N PRO A 715 56.25 9.95 -21.03
CA PRO A 715 56.21 9.21 -19.78
C PRO A 715 55.22 9.72 -18.73
N ASP A 716 54.84 8.82 -17.84
CA ASP A 716 53.80 8.98 -16.83
C ASP A 716 53.98 10.23 -15.93
N GLY A 717 53.04 11.17 -16.02
CA GLY A 717 53.09 12.44 -15.30
C GLY A 717 54.12 13.45 -15.81
N LYS A 718 54.64 13.29 -17.03
CA LYS A 718 55.42 14.33 -17.72
C LYS A 718 54.49 15.39 -18.32
N ASP A 719 54.86 16.64 -18.10
CA ASP A 719 54.27 17.79 -18.79
C ASP A 719 55.36 18.72 -19.34
N THR A 720 55.13 19.25 -20.53
CA THR A 720 55.95 20.25 -21.22
C THR A 720 55.13 21.42 -21.78
N GLY A 721 53.81 21.48 -21.52
CA GLY A 721 52.91 22.50 -22.05
C GLY A 721 52.55 22.33 -23.53
N VAL A 722 52.78 21.15 -24.12
CA VAL A 722 52.49 20.86 -25.53
C VAL A 722 51.86 19.46 -25.64
N ASN A 723 50.54 19.43 -25.80
CA ASN A 723 49.77 18.19 -25.79
C ASN A 723 50.18 17.20 -26.90
N ASP A 724 50.65 17.68 -28.07
CA ASP A 724 51.20 16.85 -29.16
C ASP A 724 52.53 16.12 -28.78
N ASP A 725 53.28 16.64 -27.80
CA ASP A 725 54.59 16.10 -27.33
C ASP A 725 54.48 15.37 -25.98
N ASP A 726 53.34 15.47 -25.28
CA ASP A 726 53.11 14.94 -23.94
C ASP A 726 52.13 13.74 -23.92
N PHE A 727 51.06 13.75 -24.72
CA PHE A 727 50.06 12.68 -24.74
C PHE A 727 50.29 11.65 -25.85
N ALA A 728 49.90 10.41 -25.59
CA ALA A 728 49.83 9.35 -26.60
C ALA A 728 48.67 8.39 -26.34
N LEU A 729 48.13 7.79 -27.41
CA LEU A 729 47.14 6.72 -27.31
C LEU A 729 47.79 5.45 -26.73
N LYS A 730 47.34 4.97 -25.57
CA LYS A 730 47.87 3.83 -24.81
C LYS A 730 46.75 2.94 -24.26
N PRO A 731 47.03 1.71 -23.80
CA PRO A 731 46.07 0.97 -22.98
C PRO A 731 45.78 1.74 -21.69
N ALA A 732 44.53 1.81 -21.27
CA ALA A 732 44.12 2.62 -20.13
C ALA A 732 44.72 2.12 -18.80
N THR A 733 45.24 3.03 -17.96
CA THR A 733 45.92 2.71 -16.70
C THR A 733 45.44 3.52 -15.47
N PRO A 734 44.12 3.61 -15.21
CA PRO A 734 43.59 4.39 -14.10
C PRO A 734 44.15 3.95 -12.74
N GLU A 735 44.50 4.92 -11.91
CA GLU A 735 45.13 4.81 -10.59
C GLU A 735 46.56 4.21 -10.62
N ALA A 736 47.17 4.11 -11.81
CA ALA A 736 48.46 3.48 -12.05
C ALA A 736 49.40 4.35 -12.92
N SER A 737 50.50 3.76 -13.40
CA SER A 737 51.54 4.48 -14.14
C SER A 737 51.50 4.13 -15.63
N ASN A 738 51.31 5.16 -16.46
CA ASN A 738 51.26 5.10 -17.94
C ASN A 738 52.55 4.54 -18.58
N ASP A 739 53.63 4.37 -17.81
CA ASP A 739 54.90 3.77 -18.24
C ASP A 739 54.85 2.23 -18.36
N THR A 740 53.76 1.59 -17.90
CA THR A 740 53.62 0.13 -17.90
C THR A 740 53.19 -0.43 -19.26
N SER A 741 53.68 -1.64 -19.62
CA SER A 741 53.60 -2.15 -20.99
C SER A 741 53.29 -3.65 -21.08
N THR A 742 52.09 -3.97 -21.59
CA THR A 742 51.69 -5.32 -22.04
C THR A 742 50.78 -5.22 -23.27
N THR A 743 51.00 -6.10 -24.27
CA THR A 743 50.31 -6.05 -25.58
C THR A 743 49.25 -7.16 -25.72
N PRO A 744 48.01 -6.88 -26.16
CA PRO A 744 46.97 -7.90 -26.40
C PRO A 744 47.15 -8.64 -27.76
N THR A 745 46.38 -9.71 -28.00
CA THR A 745 46.49 -10.56 -29.22
C THR A 745 45.11 -10.94 -29.82
N ALA A 746 45.05 -10.95 -31.16
CA ALA A 746 43.92 -11.14 -32.12
C ALA A 746 43.22 -12.54 -32.06
N THR A 747 42.09 -12.94 -32.72
CA THR A 747 41.02 -12.43 -33.66
C THR A 747 40.40 -13.69 -34.37
N PRO A 748 39.18 -13.80 -35.00
CA PRO A 748 38.16 -12.82 -35.45
C PRO A 748 36.65 -13.11 -35.13
N THR A 749 35.76 -12.24 -35.64
CA THR A 749 34.29 -12.41 -35.88
C THR A 749 33.97 -13.13 -37.22
N PRO A 750 32.71 -13.49 -37.61
CA PRO A 750 31.87 -12.58 -38.44
C PRO A 750 30.30 -12.72 -38.38
N THR A 751 29.60 -11.74 -38.99
CA THR A 751 28.13 -11.55 -39.21
C THR A 751 27.71 -11.84 -40.70
N PRO A 752 26.51 -11.50 -41.31
CA PRO A 752 25.16 -11.03 -40.85
C PRO A 752 23.88 -11.65 -41.58
N THR A 753 22.68 -11.16 -41.17
CA THR A 753 21.28 -10.97 -41.74
C THR A 753 21.00 -11.14 -43.27
N PRO A 754 19.74 -11.32 -43.85
CA PRO A 754 18.41 -10.75 -43.47
C PRO A 754 17.06 -11.56 -43.73
N THR A 755 15.90 -10.88 -43.55
CA THR A 755 14.43 -11.23 -43.55
C THR A 755 13.75 -11.46 -44.94
N PRO A 756 12.41 -11.80 -45.16
CA PRO A 756 11.15 -11.42 -44.43
C PRO A 756 9.90 -12.40 -44.43
N THR A 757 8.70 -11.85 -44.09
CA THR A 757 7.28 -12.39 -43.98
C THR A 757 6.46 -12.31 -45.32
N PRO A 758 5.07 -12.41 -45.50
CA PRO A 758 3.88 -12.28 -44.59
C PRO A 758 2.48 -13.01 -44.88
N THR A 759 1.45 -12.70 -44.04
CA THR A 759 -0.05 -12.57 -44.28
C THR A 759 -1.12 -13.72 -44.34
N THR A 760 -2.24 -13.50 -43.60
CA THR A 760 -3.69 -13.87 -43.83
C THR A 760 -4.17 -15.34 -43.68
N THR A 761 -5.42 -15.72 -43.32
CA THR A 761 -6.73 -15.02 -43.03
C THR A 761 -7.65 -15.89 -42.14
N SER A 762 -8.72 -15.34 -41.53
CA SER A 762 -9.87 -16.12 -40.97
C SER A 762 -11.22 -15.37 -41.06
N SER A 763 -12.35 -16.08 -40.85
CA SER A 763 -13.75 -15.64 -41.05
C SER A 763 -14.70 -16.22 -39.96
N PRO A 764 -15.97 -15.76 -39.80
CA PRO A 764 -16.49 -15.47 -38.45
C PRO A 764 -17.81 -16.15 -38.00
N THR A 765 -18.19 -15.90 -36.73
CA THR A 765 -19.55 -16.05 -36.10
C THR A 765 -20.06 -17.50 -35.88
N PRO A 766 -21.08 -17.78 -35.01
CA PRO A 766 -22.15 -16.90 -34.50
C PRO A 766 -22.48 -16.94 -32.99
N THR A 767 -23.49 -16.13 -32.61
CA THR A 767 -24.06 -15.91 -31.26
C THR A 767 -25.34 -16.74 -31.00
N PRO A 768 -25.60 -17.23 -29.78
CA PRO A 768 -26.90 -17.78 -29.36
C PRO A 768 -27.75 -16.79 -28.52
N ALA A 769 -29.03 -17.13 -28.28
CA ALA A 769 -30.07 -16.29 -27.66
C ALA A 769 -30.50 -16.80 -26.26
N PRO A 770 -31.29 -16.06 -25.45
CA PRO A 770 -31.45 -16.34 -24.02
C PRO A 770 -32.44 -17.47 -23.69
N THR A 771 -32.18 -18.15 -22.56
CA THR A 771 -32.99 -19.24 -21.99
C THR A 771 -33.96 -18.72 -20.92
N ALA A 772 -34.96 -19.53 -20.53
CA ALA A 772 -36.03 -19.16 -19.60
C ALA A 772 -35.58 -19.04 -18.12
N THR A 773 -36.40 -18.37 -17.32
CA THR A 773 -36.19 -18.13 -15.88
C THR A 773 -36.35 -19.43 -15.05
N PRO A 774 -35.42 -19.74 -14.13
CA PRO A 774 -35.43 -20.98 -13.34
C PRO A 774 -36.46 -20.98 -12.20
N SER A 775 -36.72 -22.16 -11.63
CA SER A 775 -37.65 -22.36 -10.51
C SER A 775 -37.05 -21.92 -9.16
N SER A 776 -37.78 -21.09 -8.40
CA SER A 776 -37.33 -20.42 -7.16
C SER A 776 -37.43 -21.28 -5.88
N SER A 777 -37.11 -22.57 -5.97
CA SER A 777 -37.05 -23.47 -4.80
C SER A 777 -36.14 -24.66 -5.11
N PRO A 778 -35.21 -25.03 -4.21
CA PRO A 778 -34.40 -26.23 -4.36
C PRO A 778 -35.25 -27.50 -4.50
N VAL A 779 -34.83 -28.40 -5.37
CA VAL A 779 -35.44 -29.73 -5.56
C VAL A 779 -34.38 -30.83 -5.49
N PRO A 780 -34.70 -32.03 -5.00
CA PRO A 780 -33.80 -33.18 -5.10
C PRO A 780 -33.44 -33.46 -6.58
N PRO A 781 -32.17 -33.78 -6.89
CA PRO A 781 -31.74 -33.94 -8.27
C PRO A 781 -32.38 -35.16 -8.95
N ALA A 782 -32.71 -35.00 -10.24
CA ALA A 782 -32.89 -36.14 -11.14
C ALA A 782 -31.52 -36.62 -11.68
N ALA A 783 -31.48 -37.81 -12.26
CA ALA A 783 -30.30 -38.27 -13.01
C ALA A 783 -30.02 -37.29 -14.17
N GLY A 784 -28.77 -36.82 -14.27
CA GLY A 784 -28.37 -35.78 -15.22
C GLY A 784 -28.74 -34.34 -14.84
N ASP A 785 -29.22 -34.06 -13.62
CA ASP A 785 -29.30 -32.68 -13.10
C ASP A 785 -28.01 -32.22 -12.40
N LEU A 786 -27.23 -33.18 -11.87
CA LEU A 786 -26.03 -32.97 -11.06
C LEU A 786 -25.01 -34.04 -11.45
N VAL A 787 -23.76 -33.66 -11.67
CA VAL A 787 -22.66 -34.57 -12.03
C VAL A 787 -21.43 -34.37 -11.14
N ILE A 788 -20.62 -35.40 -10.96
CA ILE A 788 -19.24 -35.32 -10.48
C ILE A 788 -18.40 -34.74 -11.63
N ASN A 789 -17.84 -33.55 -11.45
CA ASN A 789 -17.22 -32.78 -12.54
C ASN A 789 -15.68 -32.86 -12.56
N GLU A 790 -15.08 -33.04 -11.40
CA GLU A 790 -13.63 -33.17 -11.21
C GLU A 790 -13.37 -34.03 -9.95
N ILE A 791 -12.36 -34.90 -9.99
CA ILE A 791 -11.80 -35.54 -8.79
C ILE A 791 -10.29 -35.47 -8.87
N ASP A 792 -9.68 -35.09 -7.75
CA ASP A 792 -8.28 -35.32 -7.45
C ASP A 792 -8.19 -36.21 -6.20
N TYR A 793 -7.32 -37.22 -6.19
CA TYR A 793 -7.36 -38.31 -5.21
C TYR A 793 -5.98 -38.83 -4.79
N ASP A 794 -4.91 -38.07 -5.04
CA ASP A 794 -3.52 -38.49 -4.85
C ASP A 794 -3.12 -38.80 -3.37
N ASP A 795 -1.97 -39.46 -3.19
CA ASP A 795 -1.44 -39.92 -1.89
C ASP A 795 -0.67 -38.81 -1.18
N ALA A 796 -1.16 -38.40 0.00
CA ALA A 796 -0.70 -37.37 0.93
C ALA A 796 0.81 -37.32 1.33
N ALA A 797 1.62 -38.21 0.76
CA ALA A 797 3.08 -38.18 0.82
C ALA A 797 3.74 -37.61 -0.45
N ALA A 798 2.96 -37.32 -1.49
CA ALA A 798 3.38 -36.77 -2.78
C ALA A 798 2.83 -35.35 -3.01
N ASP A 799 1.55 -35.11 -2.72
CA ASP A 799 0.82 -33.86 -2.95
C ASP A 799 0.07 -33.36 -1.68
N ASP A 800 -0.82 -32.37 -1.84
CA ASP A 800 -1.74 -31.90 -0.79
C ASP A 800 -3.13 -31.41 -1.31
N GLN A 801 -3.67 -31.99 -2.39
CA GLN A 801 -4.84 -31.50 -3.14
C GLN A 801 -5.94 -32.55 -3.48
N SER A 802 -6.22 -33.51 -2.59
CA SER A 802 -7.38 -34.43 -2.71
C SER A 802 -8.75 -33.73 -2.55
N PHE A 803 -9.62 -33.80 -3.57
CA PHE A 803 -11.02 -33.33 -3.50
C PHE A 803 -11.98 -34.00 -4.52
N ILE A 804 -13.28 -33.89 -4.26
CA ILE A 804 -14.38 -34.26 -5.18
C ILE A 804 -15.19 -33.01 -5.50
N GLU A 805 -15.35 -32.67 -6.78
CA GLU A 805 -16.25 -31.59 -7.22
C GLU A 805 -17.55 -32.13 -7.81
N LEU A 806 -18.69 -31.54 -7.40
CA LEU A 806 -19.99 -31.70 -8.04
C LEU A 806 -20.39 -30.44 -8.79
N LYS A 807 -21.00 -30.59 -9.97
CA LYS A 807 -21.56 -29.48 -10.78
C LYS A 807 -23.04 -29.67 -11.02
N ASN A 808 -23.82 -28.61 -10.78
CA ASN A 808 -25.22 -28.54 -11.20
C ASN A 808 -25.30 -28.17 -12.70
N VAL A 809 -25.73 -29.12 -13.52
CA VAL A 809 -25.86 -28.99 -14.98
C VAL A 809 -27.30 -28.67 -15.41
N SER A 810 -28.22 -28.59 -14.45
CA SER A 810 -29.64 -28.30 -14.68
C SER A 810 -29.97 -26.79 -14.68
N ASP A 811 -31.21 -26.47 -15.05
CA ASP A 811 -31.83 -25.15 -14.92
C ASP A 811 -32.54 -24.94 -13.57
N LYS A 812 -32.22 -25.72 -12.54
CA LYS A 812 -32.91 -25.72 -11.23
C LYS A 812 -31.91 -25.50 -10.09
N TYR A 813 -32.40 -24.99 -8.96
CA TYR A 813 -31.67 -25.13 -7.69
C TYR A 813 -31.78 -26.59 -7.22
N ILE A 814 -30.65 -27.20 -6.86
CA ILE A 814 -30.57 -28.62 -6.48
C ILE A 814 -30.33 -28.75 -4.98
N ASP A 815 -31.22 -29.42 -4.25
CA ASP A 815 -31.09 -29.70 -2.81
C ASP A 815 -29.96 -30.70 -2.55
N LEU A 816 -28.80 -30.21 -2.10
CA LEU A 816 -27.64 -31.05 -1.78
C LEU A 816 -27.82 -31.82 -0.46
N THR A 817 -28.70 -31.39 0.44
CA THR A 817 -29.00 -32.15 1.67
C THR A 817 -29.76 -33.43 1.37
N SER A 818 -30.42 -33.51 0.20
CA SER A 818 -31.16 -34.69 -0.27
C SER A 818 -30.29 -35.81 -0.83
N ILE A 819 -28.99 -35.59 -1.04
CA ILE A 819 -28.04 -36.60 -1.55
C ILE A 819 -27.09 -37.15 -0.49
N GLU A 820 -26.47 -38.28 -0.82
CA GLU A 820 -25.28 -38.82 -0.16
C GLU A 820 -24.19 -39.05 -1.23
N ILE A 821 -22.97 -38.64 -0.93
CA ILE A 821 -21.76 -38.89 -1.73
C ILE A 821 -21.05 -40.09 -1.08
N VAL A 822 -20.69 -41.10 -1.87
CA VAL A 822 -20.25 -42.41 -1.36
C VAL A 822 -18.96 -42.84 -2.04
N LEU A 823 -17.96 -43.24 -1.23
CA LEU A 823 -16.65 -43.71 -1.69
C LEU A 823 -16.55 -45.23 -1.62
N LEU A 824 -16.05 -45.85 -2.70
CA LEU A 824 -15.95 -47.29 -2.91
C LEU A 824 -14.50 -47.73 -3.09
N ASN A 825 -14.10 -48.82 -2.42
CA ASN A 825 -12.77 -49.41 -2.53
C ASN A 825 -12.81 -50.66 -3.43
N ASN A 826 -12.26 -50.62 -4.65
CA ASN A 826 -12.08 -51.76 -5.57
C ASN A 826 -13.36 -52.51 -6.01
N SER A 827 -14.53 -52.23 -5.42
CA SER A 827 -15.76 -53.05 -5.54
C SER A 827 -17.05 -52.29 -5.18
N PRO A 828 -18.18 -52.52 -5.89
CA PRO A 828 -19.46 -51.82 -5.67
C PRO A 828 -20.13 -52.06 -4.32
N THR A 829 -19.58 -52.96 -3.49
CA THR A 829 -20.09 -53.26 -2.14
C THR A 829 -19.14 -52.84 -1.01
N ALA A 830 -17.94 -52.36 -1.35
CA ALA A 830 -16.91 -52.00 -0.38
C ALA A 830 -16.92 -50.49 -0.10
N ILE A 831 -18.03 -50.01 0.45
CA ILE A 831 -18.16 -48.61 0.90
C ILE A 831 -17.24 -48.39 2.09
N TYR A 832 -16.36 -47.39 2.01
CA TYR A 832 -15.48 -46.97 3.10
C TYR A 832 -15.73 -45.52 3.57
N GLY A 833 -16.30 -44.68 2.70
CA GLY A 833 -16.69 -43.30 3.00
C GLY A 833 -18.13 -43.03 2.59
N THR A 834 -18.85 -42.21 3.36
CA THR A 834 -20.15 -41.66 2.97
C THR A 834 -20.31 -40.30 3.62
N TYR A 835 -20.64 -39.29 2.82
CA TYR A 835 -20.86 -37.92 3.27
C TYR A 835 -22.24 -37.43 2.84
N GLN A 836 -22.86 -36.60 3.68
CA GLN A 836 -24.07 -35.86 3.33
C GLN A 836 -23.69 -34.37 3.38
N PRO A 837 -23.81 -33.62 2.27
CA PRO A 837 -23.65 -32.18 2.28
C PRO A 837 -24.55 -31.50 3.31
N LYS A 838 -24.01 -30.47 3.96
CA LYS A 838 -24.71 -29.54 4.86
C LYS A 838 -25.15 -28.29 4.11
N THR A 839 -24.41 -27.90 3.07
CA THR A 839 -24.80 -26.83 2.14
C THR A 839 -26.22 -27.12 1.63
N PRO A 840 -27.16 -26.16 1.75
CA PRO A 840 -28.58 -26.46 1.58
C PRO A 840 -28.96 -26.78 0.12
N TRP A 841 -28.27 -26.18 -0.85
CA TRP A 841 -28.55 -26.36 -2.27
C TRP A 841 -27.36 -25.93 -3.16
N LEU A 842 -27.43 -26.20 -4.45
CA LEU A 842 -26.50 -25.74 -5.48
C LEU A 842 -27.25 -25.07 -6.64
N ALA A 843 -26.86 -23.86 -7.03
CA ALA A 843 -27.52 -23.09 -8.09
C ALA A 843 -27.14 -23.56 -9.52
N PRO A 844 -27.95 -23.27 -10.56
CA PRO A 844 -27.66 -23.64 -11.94
C PRO A 844 -26.26 -23.24 -12.42
N GLY A 845 -25.50 -24.18 -12.99
CA GLY A 845 -24.16 -23.94 -13.51
C GLY A 845 -23.09 -23.63 -12.45
N LYS A 846 -23.33 -23.97 -11.18
CA LYS A 846 -22.38 -23.82 -10.07
C LYS A 846 -21.77 -25.16 -9.65
N TYR A 847 -20.68 -25.04 -8.89
CA TYR A 847 -19.80 -26.12 -8.42
C TYR A 847 -19.87 -26.23 -6.89
N PHE A 848 -19.60 -27.43 -6.36
CA PHE A 848 -19.50 -27.74 -4.94
C PHE A 848 -18.29 -28.67 -4.73
N VAL A 849 -17.27 -28.18 -4.02
CA VAL A 849 -15.99 -28.87 -3.79
C VAL A 849 -15.96 -29.47 -2.38
N LEU A 850 -15.63 -30.76 -2.29
CA LEU A 850 -15.59 -31.56 -1.06
C LEU A 850 -14.19 -32.13 -0.83
N GLY A 851 -13.47 -31.62 0.18
CA GLY A 851 -12.11 -32.03 0.53
C GLY A 851 -12.05 -33.06 1.67
N THR A 852 -10.87 -33.63 1.91
CA THR A 852 -10.61 -34.56 3.04
C THR A 852 -10.00 -33.85 4.25
N VAL A 853 -9.88 -34.54 5.39
CA VAL A 853 -9.39 -33.93 6.65
C VAL A 853 -7.88 -33.70 6.66
N LEU A 854 -7.12 -34.44 5.84
CA LEU A 854 -5.65 -34.42 5.85
C LEU A 854 -5.06 -33.83 4.56
N ASP A 855 -5.73 -34.04 3.42
CA ASP A 855 -5.06 -34.05 2.12
C ASP A 855 -5.60 -32.96 1.16
N SER A 856 -6.42 -32.01 1.62
CA SER A 856 -7.00 -30.95 0.78
C SER A 856 -6.47 -29.54 1.14
N ALA A 857 -5.17 -29.43 1.42
CA ALA A 857 -4.55 -28.21 1.92
C ALA A 857 -4.28 -27.17 0.80
N GLY A 858 -3.74 -27.59 -0.35
CA GLY A 858 -3.47 -26.70 -1.49
C GLY A 858 -4.74 -26.11 -2.11
N VAL A 859 -5.89 -26.79 -1.95
CA VAL A 859 -7.21 -26.35 -2.43
C VAL A 859 -8.12 -25.78 -1.33
N ALA A 860 -7.61 -25.55 -0.11
CA ALA A 860 -8.44 -25.20 1.06
C ALA A 860 -9.34 -23.96 0.85
N ASP A 861 -8.87 -22.94 0.13
CA ASP A 861 -9.64 -21.73 -0.22
C ASP A 861 -10.72 -21.95 -1.30
N LYS A 862 -10.95 -23.20 -1.73
CA LYS A 862 -11.95 -23.61 -2.73
C LYS A 862 -12.91 -24.67 -2.18
N VAL A 863 -12.51 -25.40 -1.13
CA VAL A 863 -13.31 -26.44 -0.48
C VAL A 863 -14.54 -25.83 0.21
N ASN A 864 -15.74 -26.24 -0.20
CA ASN A 864 -16.99 -25.83 0.46
C ASN A 864 -17.23 -26.61 1.76
N GLU A 865 -16.89 -27.90 1.78
CA GLU A 865 -17.06 -28.77 2.96
C GLU A 865 -15.95 -29.83 3.07
N THR A 866 -15.67 -30.31 4.28
CA THR A 866 -14.65 -31.33 4.55
C THR A 866 -15.26 -32.65 5.05
N MET A 867 -14.85 -33.78 4.46
CA MET A 867 -15.32 -35.14 4.82
C MET A 867 -14.77 -35.62 6.17
N GLN A 868 -15.37 -35.16 7.27
CA GLN A 868 -14.99 -35.54 8.64
C GLN A 868 -14.95 -37.06 8.84
N GLY A 869 -13.75 -37.59 9.11
CA GLY A 869 -13.51 -39.02 9.33
C GLY A 869 -13.09 -39.82 8.09
N VAL A 870 -12.96 -39.17 6.92
CA VAL A 870 -12.25 -39.70 5.75
C VAL A 870 -10.88 -39.01 5.68
N ASN A 871 -9.82 -39.82 5.56
CA ASN A 871 -8.45 -39.32 5.49
C ASN A 871 -8.08 -38.92 4.05
N SER A 872 -8.15 -39.87 3.10
CA SER A 872 -7.89 -39.71 1.66
C SER A 872 -9.06 -40.23 0.82
N ILE A 873 -9.14 -39.83 -0.46
CA ILE A 873 -10.08 -40.33 -1.48
C ILE A 873 -9.55 -41.59 -2.19
N GLN A 874 -8.25 -41.88 -2.10
CA GLN A 874 -7.66 -43.15 -2.53
C GLN A 874 -7.54 -44.11 -1.34
N ASN A 875 -7.96 -45.36 -1.52
CA ASN A 875 -7.87 -46.39 -0.48
C ASN A 875 -7.49 -47.77 -1.05
N GLY A 876 -7.36 -47.89 -2.38
CA GLY A 876 -6.93 -49.09 -3.08
C GLY A 876 -6.99 -48.89 -4.60
N PRO A 877 -6.49 -49.85 -5.38
CA PRO A 877 -6.62 -49.78 -6.83
C PRO A 877 -8.05 -50.11 -7.27
N ASN A 878 -8.51 -49.45 -8.33
CA ASN A 878 -9.85 -49.52 -8.92
C ASN A 878 -10.97 -48.91 -8.02
N ASP A 879 -10.69 -47.81 -7.34
CA ASP A 879 -11.63 -47.10 -6.47
C ASP A 879 -12.65 -46.25 -7.27
N GLY A 880 -13.63 -45.65 -6.59
CA GLY A 880 -14.67 -44.87 -7.25
C GLY A 880 -15.62 -44.11 -6.33
N VAL A 881 -16.33 -43.14 -6.89
CA VAL A 881 -17.25 -42.23 -6.21
C VAL A 881 -18.61 -42.24 -6.89
N TYR A 882 -19.70 -42.21 -6.11
CA TYR A 882 -21.04 -42.02 -6.66
C TYR A 882 -21.95 -41.17 -5.78
N ILE A 883 -22.91 -40.51 -6.42
CA ILE A 883 -23.97 -39.72 -5.79
C ILE A 883 -25.26 -40.54 -5.77
N ARG A 884 -25.99 -40.55 -4.65
CA ARG A 884 -27.33 -41.16 -4.56
C ARG A 884 -28.31 -40.29 -3.79
N LEU A 885 -29.61 -40.47 -4.03
CA LEU A 885 -30.65 -39.82 -3.20
C LEU A 885 -30.72 -40.48 -1.81
N LYS A 886 -30.60 -39.68 -0.75
CA LYS A 886 -30.75 -40.11 0.65
C LYS A 886 -32.13 -40.70 0.94
N SER A 887 -33.16 -40.19 0.27
CA SER A 887 -34.54 -40.68 0.35
C SER A 887 -34.80 -41.96 -0.45
N ALA A 888 -33.94 -42.27 -1.42
CA ALA A 888 -34.02 -43.46 -2.27
C ALA A 888 -32.61 -43.97 -2.65
N PRO A 889 -31.86 -44.61 -1.74
CA PRO A 889 -30.43 -44.96 -1.96
C PRO A 889 -30.11 -45.93 -3.10
N ALA A 890 -31.12 -46.45 -3.80
CA ALA A 890 -30.97 -47.22 -5.04
C ALA A 890 -31.07 -46.35 -6.32
N THR A 891 -31.35 -45.06 -6.18
CA THR A 891 -31.30 -44.07 -7.25
C THR A 891 -29.95 -43.36 -7.20
N ILE A 892 -29.03 -43.86 -8.03
CA ILE A 892 -27.75 -43.21 -8.32
C ILE A 892 -28.02 -42.05 -9.29
N ILE A 893 -27.37 -40.91 -9.05
CA ILE A 893 -27.54 -39.67 -9.83
C ILE A 893 -26.43 -39.52 -10.87
N ASP A 894 -25.19 -39.78 -10.44
CA ASP A 894 -23.97 -39.83 -11.26
C ASP A 894 -22.89 -40.66 -10.55
N SER A 895 -21.91 -41.18 -11.29
CA SER A 895 -20.79 -41.95 -10.74
C SER A 895 -19.53 -41.96 -11.62
N VAL A 896 -18.38 -42.16 -10.97
CA VAL A 896 -17.09 -42.32 -11.65
C VAL A 896 -16.26 -43.39 -10.98
N CYS A 897 -15.61 -44.23 -11.79
CA CYS A 897 -14.55 -45.14 -11.34
C CYS A 897 -13.23 -44.76 -12.01
N TYR A 898 -12.14 -44.86 -11.25
CA TYR A 898 -10.78 -44.53 -11.66
C TYR A 898 -9.83 -45.69 -11.34
N GLU A 899 -8.68 -45.73 -12.01
CA GLU A 899 -7.75 -46.87 -12.14
C GLU A 899 -8.33 -48.17 -12.73
N GLY A 900 -9.65 -48.36 -12.69
CA GLY A 900 -10.35 -49.49 -13.29
C GLY A 900 -11.87 -49.35 -13.25
N GLU A 901 -12.56 -50.41 -13.66
CA GLU A 901 -14.03 -50.42 -13.81
C GLU A 901 -14.74 -51.23 -12.71
N THR A 902 -14.00 -51.82 -11.76
CA THR A 902 -14.55 -52.82 -10.84
C THR A 902 -15.33 -52.26 -9.66
N ALA A 903 -15.28 -50.96 -9.39
CA ALA A 903 -16.09 -50.30 -8.37
C ALA A 903 -17.52 -49.97 -8.82
N HIS A 904 -17.85 -49.99 -10.12
CA HIS A 904 -19.10 -49.44 -10.66
C HIS A 904 -20.37 -49.97 -9.95
N PRO A 905 -21.14 -49.11 -9.23
CA PRO A 905 -22.25 -49.56 -8.40
C PRO A 905 -23.42 -50.11 -9.23
N ALA A 906 -24.08 -51.15 -8.70
CA ALA A 906 -25.12 -51.87 -9.43
C ALA A 906 -26.36 -50.99 -9.67
N GLY A 907 -26.54 -50.54 -10.92
CA GLY A 907 -27.58 -49.58 -11.32
C GLY A 907 -27.06 -48.16 -11.56
N SER A 908 -25.74 -47.96 -11.61
CA SER A 908 -25.10 -46.75 -12.12
C SER A 908 -25.64 -46.35 -13.52
N PRO A 909 -25.75 -45.04 -13.83
CA PRO A 909 -25.99 -44.56 -15.19
C PRO A 909 -24.73 -44.62 -16.09
N ASP A 910 -23.55 -44.79 -15.48
CA ASP A 910 -22.23 -44.70 -16.11
C ASP A 910 -21.61 -46.06 -16.44
N SER A 911 -20.45 -46.00 -17.09
CA SER A 911 -19.60 -47.14 -17.42
C SER A 911 -18.17 -46.67 -17.72
N GLY A 912 -17.22 -47.58 -17.87
CA GLY A 912 -15.83 -47.26 -18.22
C GLY A 912 -14.98 -46.78 -17.03
N ASN A 913 -13.71 -46.52 -17.31
CA ASN A 913 -12.72 -46.00 -16.37
C ASN A 913 -12.34 -44.56 -16.77
N ALA A 914 -12.39 -43.60 -15.84
CA ALA A 914 -11.98 -42.20 -16.08
C ALA A 914 -10.49 -42.05 -16.41
N GLY A 915 -9.64 -42.98 -15.94
CA GLY A 915 -8.20 -42.98 -16.18
C GLY A 915 -7.41 -43.24 -14.89
N THR A 916 -6.21 -42.65 -14.84
CA THR A 916 -5.40 -42.49 -13.63
C THR A 916 -4.91 -41.05 -13.65
N ASP A 917 -4.88 -40.40 -12.50
CA ASP A 917 -4.26 -39.10 -12.24
C ASP A 917 -2.72 -39.18 -12.30
N SER A 918 -2.02 -38.22 -11.67
CA SER A 918 -0.57 -38.15 -11.70
C SER A 918 0.02 -37.92 -10.31
N ASN A 919 0.51 -39.02 -9.70
CA ASN A 919 1.03 -39.10 -8.32
C ASN A 919 2.34 -38.33 -8.01
N THR A 920 2.58 -37.23 -8.72
CA THR A 920 3.78 -36.40 -8.74
C THR A 920 3.54 -35.00 -9.32
N ALA A 921 2.27 -34.60 -9.54
CA ALA A 921 1.94 -33.34 -10.22
C ALA A 921 0.77 -32.64 -9.54
N ASP A 922 1.10 -31.83 -8.53
CA ASP A 922 0.27 -31.04 -7.60
C ASP A 922 -0.62 -29.95 -8.26
N ASN A 923 -1.04 -30.16 -9.51
CA ASN A 923 -1.98 -29.34 -10.28
C ASN A 923 -2.76 -30.19 -11.32
N GLN A 924 -2.85 -31.52 -11.25
CA GLN A 924 -3.46 -32.36 -12.31
C GLN A 924 -4.44 -33.44 -11.84
N SER A 925 -5.73 -33.21 -12.13
CA SER A 925 -6.88 -34.01 -11.68
C SER A 925 -7.55 -34.79 -12.83
N LEU A 926 -8.49 -35.68 -12.49
CA LEU A 926 -9.44 -36.26 -13.46
C LEU A 926 -10.67 -35.34 -13.60
N SER A 927 -10.66 -34.52 -14.66
CA SER A 927 -11.73 -33.55 -14.97
C SER A 927 -12.62 -34.01 -16.12
N ARG A 928 -13.94 -33.77 -16.04
CA ARG A 928 -14.86 -33.98 -17.17
C ARG A 928 -14.57 -33.00 -18.32
N PHE A 929 -14.49 -33.48 -19.56
CA PHE A 929 -14.20 -32.66 -20.74
C PHE A 929 -15.10 -32.99 -21.96
N PRO A 930 -15.79 -31.98 -22.55
CA PRO A 930 -15.98 -30.63 -22.03
C PRO A 930 -16.62 -30.54 -20.63
N ASP A 931 -16.26 -29.48 -19.93
CA ASP A 931 -16.77 -29.04 -18.63
C ASP A 931 -18.28 -29.33 -18.40
N GLY A 932 -18.60 -30.14 -17.38
CA GLY A 932 -19.97 -30.53 -17.03
C GLY A 932 -20.70 -31.45 -18.01
N LYS A 933 -20.02 -32.00 -19.03
CA LYS A 933 -20.65 -32.91 -19.98
C LYS A 933 -20.58 -34.36 -19.50
N ASP A 934 -21.73 -35.02 -19.50
CA ASP A 934 -21.85 -36.47 -19.30
C ASP A 934 -22.42 -37.15 -20.57
N THR A 935 -21.96 -38.39 -20.82
CA THR A 935 -22.52 -39.33 -21.80
C THR A 935 -22.73 -40.74 -21.24
N GLY A 936 -22.58 -40.95 -19.93
CA GLY A 936 -22.65 -42.24 -19.26
C GLY A 936 -21.43 -43.14 -19.52
N ASN A 937 -20.27 -42.55 -19.86
CA ASN A 937 -19.04 -43.28 -20.11
C ASN A 937 -17.82 -42.49 -19.64
N ASN A 938 -17.33 -42.79 -18.44
CA ASN A 938 -16.21 -42.07 -17.82
C ASN A 938 -14.96 -42.04 -18.74
N ALA A 939 -14.71 -43.11 -19.51
CA ALA A 939 -13.59 -43.20 -20.45
C ALA A 939 -13.73 -42.34 -21.74
N ALA A 940 -14.88 -41.70 -21.94
CA ALA A 940 -15.14 -40.74 -23.02
C ALA A 940 -15.45 -39.33 -22.50
N ASP A 941 -15.76 -39.19 -21.21
CA ASP A 941 -16.16 -37.94 -20.58
C ASP A 941 -15.08 -37.35 -19.66
N PHE A 942 -14.11 -38.10 -19.14
CA PHE A 942 -12.99 -37.59 -18.33
C PHE A 942 -11.65 -37.55 -19.08
N ALA A 943 -10.75 -36.67 -18.64
CA ALA A 943 -9.35 -36.63 -19.02
C ALA A 943 -8.49 -36.09 -17.86
N VAL A 944 -7.20 -36.45 -17.81
CA VAL A 944 -6.21 -35.77 -16.96
C VAL A 944 -6.01 -34.36 -17.51
N MET A 945 -6.27 -33.33 -16.70
CA MET A 945 -6.14 -31.92 -17.07
C MET A 945 -5.60 -31.11 -15.90
N ASP A 946 -5.19 -29.87 -16.17
CA ASP A 946 -4.79 -28.93 -15.13
C ASP A 946 -6.01 -28.60 -14.26
N SER A 947 -5.86 -28.71 -12.93
CA SER A 947 -6.97 -28.76 -11.97
C SER A 947 -7.72 -27.43 -11.81
N THR A 948 -9.05 -27.50 -11.63
CA THR A 948 -9.98 -26.36 -11.70
C THR A 948 -11.04 -26.28 -10.58
N PRO A 949 -10.75 -26.56 -9.29
CA PRO A 949 -11.74 -26.60 -8.21
C PRO A 949 -12.52 -25.28 -8.06
N GLY A 950 -13.84 -25.36 -8.20
CA GLY A 950 -14.78 -24.24 -8.16
C GLY A 950 -14.97 -23.52 -9.51
N ALA A 951 -14.39 -24.03 -10.60
CA ALA A 951 -14.31 -23.38 -11.91
C ALA A 951 -14.71 -24.32 -13.07
N ALA A 952 -14.57 -23.84 -14.31
CA ALA A 952 -14.94 -24.57 -15.51
C ALA A 952 -13.73 -25.24 -16.16
N ASN A 953 -13.81 -26.55 -16.37
CA ASN A 953 -12.69 -27.40 -16.78
C ASN A 953 -12.06 -26.94 -18.12
N GLY A 954 -10.72 -26.82 -18.13
CA GLY A 954 -9.94 -26.22 -19.21
C GLY A 954 -9.79 -27.07 -20.49
N ALA A 955 -8.94 -26.62 -21.41
CA ALA A 955 -8.61 -27.35 -22.64
C ALA A 955 -7.34 -28.20 -22.46
N ALA A 956 -7.47 -29.53 -22.56
CA ALA A 956 -6.44 -30.50 -22.20
C ALA A 956 -5.05 -30.30 -22.85
N THR A 957 -4.00 -30.51 -22.04
CA THR A 957 -2.60 -30.58 -22.48
C THR A 957 -2.30 -31.96 -23.10
N PRO A 958 -1.86 -32.08 -24.37
CA PRO A 958 -1.73 -33.37 -25.04
C PRO A 958 -0.42 -34.13 -24.71
N THR A 959 -0.49 -35.08 -23.77
CA THR A 959 0.57 -36.06 -23.46
C THR A 959 0.37 -37.43 -24.16
N PRO A 960 1.40 -38.29 -24.29
CA PRO A 960 1.51 -39.16 -25.46
C PRO A 960 1.07 -40.62 -25.26
N ILE A 961 0.26 -41.15 -26.19
CA ILE A 961 -0.02 -42.58 -26.28
C ILE A 961 1.25 -43.35 -26.69
N HIS A 962 1.86 -44.06 -25.73
CA HIS A 962 3.01 -44.93 -25.98
C HIS A 962 2.61 -46.18 -26.79
N THR A 963 2.88 -46.17 -28.10
CA THR A 963 2.88 -47.36 -28.97
C THR A 963 4.26 -47.46 -29.65
N PRO A 964 4.93 -48.64 -29.67
CA PRO A 964 6.35 -48.71 -30.00
C PRO A 964 6.68 -48.37 -31.47
N ALA A 965 7.74 -47.60 -31.66
CA ALA A 965 8.20 -47.10 -32.95
C ALA A 965 8.71 -48.21 -33.90
N PRO A 966 8.61 -47.97 -35.22
CA PRO A 966 9.81 -48.17 -36.04
C PRO A 966 10.02 -47.12 -37.16
N THR A 967 11.23 -46.57 -37.18
CA THR A 967 12.01 -46.13 -38.37
C THR A 967 11.75 -44.73 -38.99
N LEU A 968 12.87 -44.05 -39.25
CA LEU A 968 13.10 -42.77 -39.95
C LEU A 968 12.66 -42.84 -41.45
N THR A 969 12.51 -41.80 -42.28
CA THR A 969 13.02 -40.39 -42.37
C THR A 969 12.22 -39.66 -43.50
N PRO A 970 12.62 -38.46 -44.00
CA PRO A 970 12.50 -37.08 -43.50
C PRO A 970 11.21 -36.36 -44.02
N THR A 971 10.85 -35.11 -43.66
CA THR A 971 11.39 -33.88 -44.31
C THR A 971 10.85 -32.58 -43.67
N GLN A 972 11.79 -31.77 -43.16
CA GLN A 972 11.84 -30.30 -42.97
C GLN A 972 10.61 -29.43 -42.60
N THR A 973 10.83 -28.64 -41.55
CA THR A 973 10.13 -27.40 -41.09
C THR A 973 10.23 -26.24 -42.12
N PRO A 974 9.45 -25.14 -41.97
CA PRO A 974 9.86 -24.03 -41.08
C PRO A 974 8.74 -23.40 -40.22
N THR A 975 9.14 -22.58 -39.25
CA THR A 975 8.28 -21.94 -38.24
C THR A 975 8.17 -20.40 -38.47
N GLN A 976 7.36 -19.75 -37.64
CA GLN A 976 7.06 -18.30 -37.52
C GLN A 976 8.34 -17.41 -37.27
N THR A 977 8.33 -16.07 -37.13
CA THR A 977 7.32 -15.11 -36.61
C THR A 977 7.50 -13.69 -37.21
N PRO A 978 7.48 -12.55 -36.47
CA PRO A 978 6.33 -11.76 -36.02
C PRO A 978 6.19 -10.37 -36.70
N THR A 979 5.10 -9.63 -36.43
CA THR A 979 5.02 -8.14 -36.57
C THR A 979 3.96 -7.58 -35.61
N ALA A 980 4.07 -6.30 -35.23
CA ALA A 980 3.35 -5.67 -34.10
C ALA A 980 2.28 -4.61 -34.49
N THR A 981 1.76 -3.96 -33.43
CA THR A 981 0.73 -2.91 -33.29
C THR A 981 0.62 -1.82 -34.39
N PRO A 982 -0.62 -1.39 -34.76
CA PRO A 982 -0.88 -0.20 -35.57
C PRO A 982 -1.34 1.03 -34.77
N THR A 983 -1.11 2.24 -35.32
CA THR A 983 -1.57 3.54 -34.78
C THR A 983 -2.49 4.26 -35.81
N ALA A 984 -3.34 5.18 -35.33
CA ALA A 984 -4.41 5.83 -36.11
C ALA A 984 -3.97 6.82 -37.22
N THR A 985 -4.91 7.19 -38.09
CA THR A 985 -4.76 8.16 -39.20
C THR A 985 -5.97 9.12 -39.30
N PRO A 986 -5.90 10.26 -40.04
CA PRO A 986 -6.61 11.50 -39.66
C PRO A 986 -7.79 11.95 -40.57
N ILE A 987 -8.40 13.10 -40.22
CA ILE A 987 -9.55 13.75 -40.89
C ILE A 987 -9.12 15.15 -41.44
N PRO A 988 -9.62 15.62 -42.61
CA PRO A 988 -9.04 16.77 -43.33
C PRO A 988 -9.69 18.16 -43.11
N THR A 989 -8.97 19.20 -43.54
CA THR A 989 -9.27 20.64 -43.39
C THR A 989 -9.84 21.30 -44.67
N PRO A 990 -10.56 22.44 -44.54
CA PRO A 990 -10.65 23.47 -45.58
C PRO A 990 -10.09 24.85 -45.14
N SER A 991 -9.79 25.74 -46.09
CA SER A 991 -9.40 27.15 -45.87
C SER A 991 -10.17 28.06 -46.86
N GLN A 992 -10.19 29.41 -46.81
CA GLN A 992 -9.33 30.41 -46.16
C GLN A 992 -10.02 31.81 -46.13
N SER A 993 -9.48 32.79 -45.39
CA SER A 993 -9.23 34.21 -45.81
C SER A 993 -9.70 35.36 -44.89
N ALA A 994 -8.89 36.43 -44.88
CA ALA A 994 -9.15 37.86 -44.56
C ALA A 994 -9.23 38.38 -43.09
N THR A 995 -8.23 39.22 -42.76
CA THR A 995 -8.11 40.25 -41.68
C THR A 995 -8.85 41.57 -42.06
N PRO A 996 -8.94 42.68 -41.25
CA PRO A 996 -7.98 43.16 -40.23
C PRO A 996 -8.52 43.82 -38.93
N THR A 997 -7.59 44.26 -38.08
CA THR A 997 -7.73 45.07 -36.85
C THR A 997 -8.23 46.51 -37.11
N PRO A 998 -8.74 47.23 -36.09
CA PRO A 998 -7.88 48.23 -35.41
C PRO A 998 -8.15 48.45 -33.89
N THR A 999 -7.26 49.20 -33.24
CA THR A 999 -7.33 49.59 -31.81
C THR A 999 -7.56 51.10 -31.65
N ALA A 1000 -8.50 51.55 -30.81
CA ALA A 1000 -8.56 52.94 -30.30
C ALA A 1000 -9.47 53.14 -29.06
N THR A 1001 -8.91 53.76 -28.02
CA THR A 1001 -9.58 54.51 -26.92
C THR A 1001 -9.72 56.00 -27.36
N PRO A 1002 -10.44 56.96 -26.70
CA PRO A 1002 -10.81 56.99 -25.27
C PRO A 1002 -12.12 57.74 -24.82
N ALA A 1003 -12.30 57.81 -23.49
CA ALA A 1003 -12.70 58.98 -22.66
C ALA A 1003 -14.18 59.39 -22.39
N ILE A 1004 -14.54 59.32 -21.09
CA ILE A 1004 -15.27 60.33 -20.26
C ILE A 1004 -16.79 60.53 -20.60
N ILE A 1005 -17.76 60.49 -19.66
CA ILE A 1005 -18.06 61.43 -18.55
C ILE A 1005 -18.61 60.71 -17.29
N HIS A 1006 -18.30 61.30 -16.12
CA HIS A 1006 -18.79 61.06 -14.75
C HIS A 1006 -20.28 60.70 -14.54
N VAL A 1007 -20.53 59.93 -13.46
CA VAL A 1007 -21.24 60.48 -12.29
C VAL A 1007 -20.41 60.15 -11.04
N ASP A 1008 -20.14 61.14 -10.20
CA ASP A 1008 -19.41 60.97 -8.92
C ASP A 1008 -20.36 60.94 -7.71
N GLY A 1009 -19.99 60.15 -6.71
CA GLY A 1009 -20.26 60.43 -5.30
C GLY A 1009 -21.47 59.71 -4.65
N LEU A 1010 -21.43 59.41 -3.34
CA LEU A 1010 -20.29 59.51 -2.43
C LEU A 1010 -20.46 58.61 -1.18
N LEU A 1011 -19.33 58.10 -0.70
CA LEU A 1011 -18.87 57.89 0.70
C LEU A 1011 -19.77 58.49 1.82
N LEU A 1012 -19.80 58.00 3.07
CA LEU A 1012 -19.13 56.89 3.78
C LEU A 1012 -19.77 56.79 5.19
N ARG A 1013 -19.74 55.61 5.83
CA ARG A 1013 -18.82 55.31 6.95
C ARG A 1013 -18.96 53.88 7.44
#